data_AF-A0A9P0NDB8-F1
#
_entry.id   AF-A0A9P0NDB8-F1
#
_cell.length_a   1.000
_cell.length_b   1.000
_cell.length_c   1.000
_cell.angle_alpha   90.00
_cell.angle_beta   90.00
_cell.angle_gamma   90.00
#
_symmetry.space_group_name_H-M   'P 1'
#
loop_
_entity.id
_entity.type
_entity.pdbx_description
1 polymer ?
#
loop_
_entity_poly.entity_id
_entity_poly.type
_entity_poly.pdbx_seq_one_letter_code
_entity_poly.pdbx_strand_id
1 'polypeptide(L)'
;MSQEEFNLLRSRFPKPHERYSNYIKNLDSSLFPLDKSEFNDLKKLFSIPYETYAEHYNRLKSYFKEPLSPENFRIEKSLRVLVGESFIDHVVRIIDIFNGENGNTNCTQDVIIQLVNHQGMETLEVNNFIDHMLTYPFNYDSFEKFCSRQENKFKAETDPLVKTLSWYNRMKTLLPKLSDNTIEDYQKRVKEDKLEFPDITLKQFYRHKYGLPHPGELFSTFELRTKPKDSNNSNIEFSIPPSVIPLLIDISPSTPPIPPTYPPSLIPSISSSSHLTSSKPKPVLNRSTQINKITTIKPIQDICSEISKRCTKINKFNLCPEIHEFFDLKKFKKEVYETFISISPNFYIDHDNYSSMDQERRGDLLQEADFLAFKKGLPKLDETFYSFNKRIEPMGVIPNYMNNFEKLKIFYPRIHQITYDNYILDIEIKYDNTTTDYRDIINKLKLSRDEFTEYKLSFPRQFDFSYSAYKKRMEKEKINKILSEEDYNVTRQMNYPLVNETYKQHSQKLSLYGVDPIPQDIFKFLKGIYPTLLEKTYEHRVKYYVCEFLKLPNYAKDKYNIANEMIAEIIDKSNPDQEIQDKVNTLLPQRMSNEEMSLFIDRFPIVFQSHTDYLENYSNDLVNLPLDERLFHSLKTAYFISIDEIYEEYKARMESLELRALALNIFRYCKKFYPDLIKNYDDYKSSIKEYENFEIKNPYNYKFNKLLHLEIITISEEDYQTFQKNFPRAFDTSVDRQHVKNNASIFNHDNSDSIKTCYFPRLNEYYDTYITRIVNLGLNVLDYKSFVFFKAIYPNPVTALDYKKYKDNIESIDQNTSGPNVDRRHIMTETEFEHLTRNFPKLFQSWEKFSYNRRKTKTNSMINDTSDFFKNLFNDLKMVYYPKFGQTVDAYTIYILTMDIWCDSINWRDYFVNAILLYPTFFDEYNNYELNTYELPSGIHNYKLDYLKLNEEQFNIFYRLFPLPYESYTQYKIRKADLDLKQFCLTEEEFSYWQQVFPQISETYTNYKTRLESELYVQSIVSNVLFKLFKELFPQIDECYNSYQTRFDNALKNSNEDTKKQLSFLVTHMDFKAMHIISDTKSGGMAYKDFKVFKNSLPMPEELRDDYINRINYLAEVYNEDLPEILPLGLFNNLVEIYPKHNVSDYTTYCENMKEIDVIPVSKYTFDQLVTVAKKMIEQRYDVTPTAFYNVVSKDHENFPNH
;
A
#
# COMPACT_ATOMS: atom_id res chain seq x y z
N MET A 1 -38.93 19.84 81.30
CA MET A 1 -38.28 20.50 80.15
C MET A 1 -39.37 21.13 79.31
N SER A 2 -39.34 22.44 79.13
CA SER A 2 -40.22 23.14 78.19
C SER A 2 -39.87 22.74 76.74
N GLN A 3 -40.77 22.99 75.79
CA GLN A 3 -40.48 22.72 74.37
C GLN A 3 -39.26 23.51 73.88
N GLU A 4 -39.06 24.72 74.39
CA GLU A 4 -37.89 25.56 74.10
C GLU A 4 -36.61 24.98 74.69
N GLU A 5 -36.63 24.53 75.95
CA GLU A 5 -35.49 23.86 76.58
C GLU A 5 -35.14 22.54 75.87
N PHE A 6 -36.14 21.79 75.40
CA PHE A 6 -35.94 20.56 74.64
C PHE A 6 -35.37 20.82 73.25
N ASN A 7 -35.87 21.83 72.54
CA ASN A 7 -35.33 22.22 71.25
C ASN A 7 -33.90 22.76 71.36
N LEU A 8 -33.59 23.50 72.42
CA LEU A 8 -32.25 24.00 72.73
C LEU A 8 -31.29 22.87 73.13
N LEU A 9 -31.76 21.88 73.90
CA LEU A 9 -30.96 20.68 74.18
C LEU A 9 -30.74 19.85 72.90
N ARG A 10 -31.76 19.73 72.06
CA ARG A 10 -31.70 19.00 70.79
C ARG A 10 -30.71 19.62 69.81
N SER A 11 -30.60 20.95 69.74
CA SER A 11 -29.62 21.64 68.90
C SER A 11 -28.17 21.46 69.35
N ARG A 12 -27.95 21.00 70.60
CA ARG A 12 -26.61 20.63 71.12
C ARG A 12 -26.10 19.29 70.60
N PHE A 13 -26.96 18.42 70.06
CA PHE A 13 -26.54 17.11 69.52
C PHE A 13 -25.90 17.26 68.14
N PRO A 14 -24.86 16.47 67.83
CA PRO A 14 -24.20 16.52 66.53
C PRO A 14 -25.08 15.96 65.43
N LYS A 15 -24.96 16.51 64.21
CA LYS A 15 -25.67 16.00 63.04
C LYS A 15 -24.91 14.84 62.37
N PRO A 16 -25.59 13.96 61.60
CA PRO A 16 -24.98 12.77 61.00
C PRO A 16 -23.75 13.05 60.10
N HIS A 17 -23.73 14.16 59.37
CA HIS A 17 -22.67 14.50 58.41
C HIS A 17 -21.72 15.62 58.87
N GLU A 18 -21.96 16.20 60.05
CA GLU A 18 -21.20 17.35 60.55
C GLU A 18 -19.87 16.95 61.21
N ARG A 19 -18.79 17.70 60.95
CA ARG A 19 -17.49 17.61 61.68
C ARG A 19 -17.49 18.46 62.95
N TYR A 20 -16.64 18.10 63.91
CA TYR A 20 -16.53 18.80 65.20
C TYR A 20 -16.26 20.31 65.06
N SER A 21 -15.37 20.69 64.15
CA SER A 21 -15.06 22.09 63.85
C SER A 21 -16.27 22.90 63.33
N ASN A 22 -17.18 22.26 62.59
CA ASN A 22 -18.38 22.92 62.06
C ASN A 22 -19.52 22.87 63.07
N TYR A 23 -19.63 21.80 63.85
CA TYR A 23 -20.50 21.73 65.01
C TYR A 23 -20.27 22.89 65.98
N ILE A 24 -19.01 23.20 66.29
CA ILE A 24 -18.67 24.35 67.16
C ILE A 24 -19.14 25.68 66.52
N LYS A 25 -18.96 25.84 65.20
CA LYS A 25 -19.37 27.08 64.49
C LYS A 25 -20.88 27.25 64.40
N ASN A 26 -21.61 26.14 64.27
CA ASN A 26 -23.06 26.12 64.07
C ASN A 26 -23.84 26.06 65.39
N LEU A 27 -23.16 25.84 66.52
CA LEU A 27 -23.78 25.82 67.83
C LEU A 27 -24.24 27.23 68.22
N ASP A 28 -25.44 27.31 68.80
CA ASP A 28 -25.94 28.56 69.36
C ASP A 28 -24.96 29.08 70.43
N SER A 29 -24.64 30.38 70.35
CA SER A 29 -23.75 31.07 71.31
C SER A 29 -24.16 30.94 72.78
N SER A 30 -25.42 30.58 73.05
CA SER A 30 -25.97 30.34 74.39
C SER A 30 -25.67 28.94 74.95
N LEU A 31 -25.07 28.04 74.18
CA LEU A 31 -24.78 26.65 74.56
C LEU A 31 -23.28 26.37 74.66
N PHE A 32 -22.88 25.56 75.64
CA PHE A 32 -21.53 25.02 75.71
C PHE A 32 -21.37 23.85 74.72
N PRO A 33 -20.34 23.85 73.85
CA PRO A 33 -20.09 22.74 72.95
C PRO A 33 -19.75 21.47 73.74
N LEU A 34 -20.13 20.33 73.19
CA LEU A 34 -19.61 19.04 73.62
C LEU A 34 -18.09 19.03 73.47
N ASP A 35 -17.38 18.30 74.33
CA ASP A 35 -15.97 18.03 74.05
C ASP A 35 -15.84 17.09 72.84
N LYS A 36 -14.64 17.01 72.27
CA LYS A 36 -14.42 16.23 71.05
C LYS A 36 -14.64 14.72 71.26
N SER A 37 -14.37 14.20 72.45
CA SER A 37 -14.60 12.80 72.78
C SER A 37 -16.09 12.50 72.85
N GLU A 38 -16.83 13.32 73.59
CA GLU A 38 -18.29 13.26 73.71
C GLU A 38 -18.99 13.41 72.35
N PHE A 39 -18.53 14.35 71.52
CA PHE A 39 -19.00 14.51 70.15
C PHE A 39 -18.80 13.23 69.33
N ASN A 40 -17.59 12.67 69.33
CA ASN A 40 -17.27 11.45 68.58
C ASN A 40 -18.06 10.24 69.10
N ASP A 41 -18.28 10.14 70.41
CA ASP A 41 -19.10 9.07 70.99
C ASP A 41 -20.57 9.20 70.58
N LEU A 42 -21.13 10.41 70.58
CA LEU A 42 -22.49 10.64 70.08
C LEU A 42 -22.60 10.42 68.57
N LYS A 43 -21.54 10.66 67.78
CA LYS A 43 -21.50 10.33 66.35
C LYS A 43 -21.62 8.83 66.09
N LYS A 44 -21.14 7.97 67.01
CA LYS A 44 -21.34 6.51 66.92
C LYS A 44 -22.82 6.12 67.01
N LEU A 45 -23.74 7.00 67.41
CA LEU A 45 -25.17 6.70 67.42
C LEU A 45 -25.84 6.86 66.04
N PHE A 46 -25.10 7.25 65.00
CA PHE A 46 -25.57 7.34 63.61
C PHE A 46 -24.97 6.22 62.75
N SER A 47 -25.22 6.24 61.43
CA SER A 47 -24.58 5.27 60.53
C SER A 47 -23.08 5.51 60.44
N ILE A 48 -22.30 4.43 60.54
CA ILE A 48 -20.86 4.47 60.29
C ILE A 48 -20.65 4.46 58.77
N PRO A 49 -19.75 5.30 58.24
CA PRO A 49 -19.59 5.50 56.80
C PRO A 49 -19.38 4.23 55.95
N TYR A 50 -18.73 3.21 56.51
CA TYR A 50 -18.35 1.99 55.81
C TYR A 50 -19.06 0.73 56.31
N GLU A 51 -19.93 0.81 57.31
CA GLU A 51 -20.64 -0.38 57.80
C GLU A 51 -21.72 -0.84 56.80
N THR A 52 -22.03 -2.13 56.80
CA THR A 52 -23.20 -2.71 56.11
C THR A 52 -24.46 -2.48 56.94
N TYR A 53 -25.65 -2.62 56.33
CA TYR A 53 -26.91 -2.53 57.08
C TYR A 53 -26.99 -3.56 58.22
N ALA A 54 -26.49 -4.77 58.01
CA ALA A 54 -26.47 -5.81 59.05
C ALA A 54 -25.62 -5.40 60.26
N GLU A 55 -24.46 -4.79 60.02
CA GLU A 55 -23.58 -4.28 61.08
C GLU A 55 -24.19 -3.08 61.78
N HIS A 56 -24.78 -2.15 61.02
CA HIS A 56 -25.54 -1.01 61.56
C HIS A 56 -26.65 -1.46 62.50
N TYR A 57 -27.47 -2.40 62.04
CA TYR A 57 -28.60 -2.96 62.77
C TYR A 57 -28.14 -3.60 64.08
N ASN A 58 -27.12 -4.47 64.02
CA ASN A 58 -26.59 -5.16 65.21
C ASN A 58 -25.97 -4.19 66.21
N ARG A 59 -25.21 -3.20 65.73
CA ARG A 59 -24.54 -2.20 66.57
C ARG A 59 -25.53 -1.28 67.28
N LEU A 60 -26.50 -0.70 66.57
CA LEU A 60 -27.47 0.20 67.20
C LEU A 60 -28.41 -0.53 68.16
N LYS A 61 -28.78 -1.78 67.84
CA LYS A 61 -29.51 -2.66 68.77
C LYS A 61 -28.73 -2.89 70.07
N SER A 62 -27.41 -3.06 69.99
CA SER A 62 -26.54 -3.18 71.18
C SER A 62 -26.48 -1.91 72.03
N TYR A 63 -26.79 -0.75 71.44
CA TYR A 63 -26.90 0.53 72.14
C TYR A 63 -28.34 0.87 72.59
N PHE A 64 -29.27 -0.08 72.46
CA PHE A 64 -30.70 0.15 72.74
C PHE A 64 -31.31 1.31 71.93
N LYS A 65 -30.77 1.57 70.73
CA LYS A 65 -31.27 2.58 69.80
C LYS A 65 -31.97 1.90 68.63
N GLU A 66 -33.08 2.47 68.18
CA GLU A 66 -33.77 1.99 66.99
C GLU A 66 -32.87 2.19 65.76
N PRO A 67 -32.55 1.12 65.01
CA PRO A 67 -31.78 1.23 63.77
C PRO A 67 -32.62 1.89 62.68
N LEU A 68 -31.94 2.48 61.69
CA LEU A 68 -32.63 3.01 60.52
C LEU A 68 -33.33 1.90 59.74
N SER A 69 -34.39 2.24 59.01
CA SER A 69 -34.93 1.33 58.00
C SER A 69 -33.89 1.11 56.89
N PRO A 70 -33.94 -0.02 56.16
CA PRO A 70 -33.01 -0.26 55.05
C PRO A 70 -33.00 0.89 54.03
N GLU A 71 -34.17 1.48 53.75
CA GLU A 71 -34.30 2.60 52.82
C GLU A 71 -33.66 3.88 53.36
N ASN A 72 -33.91 4.23 54.63
CA ASN A 72 -33.30 5.42 55.23
C ASN A 72 -31.78 5.27 55.39
N PHE A 73 -31.29 4.06 55.65
CA PHE A 73 -29.86 3.77 55.67
C PHE A 73 -29.21 3.97 54.30
N ARG A 74 -29.87 3.51 53.23
CA ARG A 74 -29.43 3.75 51.84
C ARG A 74 -29.45 5.24 51.47
N ILE A 75 -30.49 5.97 51.87
CA ILE A 75 -30.57 7.41 51.68
C ILE A 75 -29.41 8.09 52.43
N GLU A 76 -29.14 7.75 53.69
CA GLU A 76 -28.01 8.33 54.43
C GLU A 76 -26.65 8.02 53.78
N LYS A 77 -26.47 6.81 53.22
CA LYS A 77 -25.27 6.45 52.44
C LYS A 77 -25.17 7.23 51.14
N SER A 78 -26.28 7.44 50.45
CA SER A 78 -26.30 8.17 49.18
C SER A 78 -25.91 9.63 49.39
N LEU A 79 -26.15 10.23 50.56
CA LEU A 79 -25.75 11.61 50.87
C LEU A 79 -24.23 11.85 50.95
N ARG A 80 -23.41 10.80 50.87
CA ARG A 80 -21.95 10.89 50.87
C ARG A 80 -21.41 11.29 49.50
N VAL A 81 -20.16 11.74 49.45
CA VAL A 81 -19.48 11.97 48.17
C VAL A 81 -19.13 10.62 47.56
N LEU A 82 -19.50 10.42 46.29
CA LEU A 82 -19.25 9.16 45.57
C LEU A 82 -17.92 9.18 44.80
N VAL A 83 -17.38 7.99 44.53
CA VAL A 83 -16.15 7.84 43.76
C VAL A 83 -16.33 8.40 42.34
N GLY A 84 -15.38 9.21 41.87
CA GLY A 84 -15.43 9.84 40.54
C GLY A 84 -16.45 10.98 40.41
N GLU A 85 -17.11 11.38 41.49
CA GLU A 85 -18.08 12.47 41.51
C GLU A 85 -17.40 13.85 41.41
N SER A 86 -18.00 14.80 40.68
CA SER A 86 -17.57 16.21 40.72
C SER A 86 -18.38 16.97 41.77
N PHE A 87 -17.86 18.11 42.24
CA PHE A 87 -18.61 18.95 43.20
C PHE A 87 -20.01 19.31 42.70
N ILE A 88 -20.14 19.62 41.40
CA ILE A 88 -21.44 19.93 40.79
C ILE A 88 -22.33 18.69 40.77
N ASP A 89 -21.81 17.53 40.32
CA ASP A 89 -22.56 16.27 40.30
C ASP A 89 -23.05 15.93 41.73
N HIS A 90 -22.23 16.18 42.75
CA HIS A 90 -22.57 16.00 44.16
C HIS A 90 -23.69 16.93 44.62
N VAL A 91 -23.53 18.25 44.45
CA VAL A 91 -24.54 19.25 44.86
C VAL A 91 -25.89 18.96 44.22
N VAL A 92 -25.91 18.69 42.91
CA VAL A 92 -27.14 18.36 42.17
C VAL A 92 -27.81 17.12 42.77
N ARG A 93 -27.04 16.03 42.95
CA ARG A 93 -27.59 14.78 43.47
C ARG A 93 -28.12 14.91 44.90
N ILE A 94 -27.42 15.62 45.78
CA ILE A 94 -27.90 15.86 47.15
C ILE A 94 -29.22 16.63 47.12
N ILE A 95 -29.30 17.69 46.30
CA ILE A 95 -30.54 18.47 46.14
C ILE A 95 -31.67 17.60 45.59
N ASP A 96 -31.41 16.75 44.60
CA ASP A 96 -32.40 15.84 44.02
C ASP A 96 -32.93 14.83 45.06
N ILE A 97 -32.06 14.29 45.91
CA ILE A 97 -32.45 13.40 47.02
C ILE A 97 -33.39 14.12 48.00
N PHE A 98 -33.12 15.40 48.32
CA PHE A 98 -33.95 16.18 49.25
C PHE A 98 -35.22 16.77 48.63
N ASN A 99 -35.23 17.03 47.31
CA ASN A 99 -36.39 17.55 46.58
C ASN A 99 -37.34 16.45 46.06
N GLY A 100 -36.92 15.18 46.13
CA GLY A 100 -37.56 13.99 45.56
C GLY A 100 -38.98 13.62 46.04
N GLU A 101 -39.75 14.54 46.64
CA GLU A 101 -41.20 14.37 46.83
C GLU A 101 -42.07 15.34 46.01
N ASN A 102 -41.51 16.37 45.38
CA ASN A 102 -42.27 17.28 44.50
C ASN A 102 -41.34 17.77 43.40
N GLY A 103 -41.57 17.36 42.14
CA GLY A 103 -40.71 17.59 40.97
C GLY A 103 -40.45 19.06 40.60
N ASN A 104 -39.78 19.81 41.46
CA ASN A 104 -39.47 21.22 41.36
C ASN A 104 -37.94 21.39 41.36
N THR A 105 -37.37 21.57 40.17
CA THR A 105 -35.92 21.66 39.91
C THR A 105 -35.32 23.05 40.18
N ASN A 106 -35.91 23.83 41.09
CA ASN A 106 -35.40 25.16 41.44
C ASN A 106 -34.52 25.08 42.69
N CYS A 107 -33.20 24.92 42.49
CA CYS A 107 -32.21 25.13 43.53
C CYS A 107 -32.15 26.62 43.91
N THR A 108 -32.55 26.96 45.14
CA THR A 108 -32.33 28.30 45.71
C THR A 108 -31.15 28.29 46.68
N GLN A 109 -30.46 29.42 46.79
CA GLN A 109 -29.42 29.68 47.80
C GLN A 109 -29.88 29.28 49.21
N ASP A 110 -31.15 29.52 49.52
CA ASP A 110 -31.73 29.23 50.82
C ASP A 110 -31.81 27.72 51.10
N VAL A 111 -32.07 26.87 50.10
CA VAL A 111 -32.08 25.40 50.27
C VAL A 111 -30.68 24.90 50.60
N ILE A 112 -29.63 25.38 49.92
CA ILE A 112 -28.24 24.99 50.21
C ILE A 112 -27.86 25.41 51.63
N ILE A 113 -28.15 26.66 52.01
CA ILE A 113 -27.90 27.17 53.35
C ILE A 113 -28.65 26.34 54.41
N GLN A 114 -29.91 25.95 54.13
CA GLN A 114 -30.66 25.07 55.02
C GLN A 114 -30.01 23.70 55.17
N LEU A 115 -29.59 23.05 54.09
CA LEU A 115 -28.95 21.73 54.15
C LEU A 115 -27.61 21.77 54.88
N VAL A 116 -26.79 22.80 54.65
CA VAL A 116 -25.52 22.99 55.38
C VAL A 116 -25.78 23.25 56.86
N ASN A 117 -26.61 24.24 57.19
CA ASN A 117 -26.79 24.72 58.58
C ASN A 117 -27.71 23.84 59.41
N HIS A 118 -28.73 23.19 58.83
CA HIS A 118 -29.72 22.41 59.58
C HIS A 118 -29.53 20.90 59.45
N GLN A 119 -29.03 20.39 58.31
CA GLN A 119 -28.76 18.95 58.12
C GLN A 119 -27.28 18.59 58.31
N GLY A 120 -26.39 19.58 58.39
CA GLY A 120 -24.96 19.35 58.61
C GLY A 120 -24.23 18.86 57.35
N MET A 121 -24.79 19.11 56.17
CA MET A 121 -24.26 18.70 54.86
C MET A 121 -23.09 19.57 54.41
N GLU A 122 -22.00 19.51 55.16
CA GLU A 122 -20.81 20.35 54.95
C GLU A 122 -20.11 20.11 53.60
N THR A 123 -20.31 18.94 52.96
CA THR A 123 -19.78 18.61 51.62
C THR A 123 -20.42 19.42 50.49
N LEU A 124 -21.46 20.22 50.78
CA LEU A 124 -21.97 21.24 49.87
C LEU A 124 -21.09 22.51 49.85
N GLU A 125 -20.01 22.54 50.65
CA GLU A 125 -18.90 23.49 50.50
C GLU A 125 -17.73 22.83 49.76
N VAL A 126 -17.15 23.51 48.78
CA VAL A 126 -16.11 22.96 47.89
C VAL A 126 -14.88 22.43 48.65
N ASN A 127 -14.43 23.12 49.70
CA ASN A 127 -13.26 22.70 50.49
C ASN A 127 -13.54 21.40 51.26
N ASN A 128 -14.73 21.28 51.84
CA ASN A 128 -15.15 20.09 52.58
C ASN A 128 -15.43 18.91 51.64
N PHE A 129 -15.94 19.18 50.43
CA PHE A 129 -16.05 18.20 49.37
C PHE A 129 -14.68 17.62 48.99
N ILE A 130 -13.69 18.49 48.78
CA ILE A 130 -12.31 18.09 48.44
C ILE A 130 -11.71 17.27 49.59
N ASP A 131 -11.84 17.73 50.84
CA ASP A 131 -11.38 16.98 52.01
C ASP A 131 -12.00 15.58 52.05
N HIS A 132 -13.30 15.46 51.81
CA HIS A 132 -14.00 14.18 51.80
C HIS A 132 -13.52 13.26 50.67
N MET A 133 -13.35 13.79 49.46
CA MET A 133 -12.79 13.04 48.34
C MET A 133 -11.41 12.44 48.67
N LEU A 134 -10.60 13.17 49.43
CA LEU A 134 -9.25 12.77 49.81
C LEU A 134 -9.22 11.74 50.96
N THR A 135 -10.37 11.44 51.59
CA THR A 135 -10.49 10.34 52.57
C THR A 135 -10.58 8.95 51.93
N TYR A 136 -10.81 8.87 50.62
CA TYR A 136 -10.76 7.61 49.88
C TYR A 136 -9.30 7.17 49.66
N PRO A 137 -9.01 5.85 49.78
CA PRO A 137 -7.70 5.32 49.39
C PRO A 137 -7.49 5.44 47.87
N PHE A 138 -6.24 5.34 47.41
CA PHE A 138 -6.00 5.12 45.97
C PHE A 138 -5.95 3.63 45.68
N ASN A 139 -6.22 3.25 44.42
CA ASN A 139 -6.29 1.87 43.96
C ASN A 139 -5.10 1.00 44.38
N TYR A 140 -3.90 1.57 44.41
CA TYR A 140 -2.65 0.83 44.56
C TYR A 140 -1.82 1.25 45.79
N ASP A 141 -2.41 2.10 46.63
CA ASP A 141 -1.79 2.59 47.86
C ASP A 141 -1.77 1.50 48.93
N SER A 142 -0.77 1.45 49.80
CA SER A 142 -0.79 0.57 51.00
C SER A 142 -1.53 1.23 52.16
N PHE A 143 -1.94 0.45 53.17
CA PHE A 143 -2.61 0.98 54.35
C PHE A 143 -1.75 2.00 55.11
N GLU A 144 -0.45 1.73 55.29
CA GLU A 144 0.49 2.63 55.96
C GLU A 144 0.61 3.96 55.22
N LYS A 145 0.64 3.92 53.89
CA LYS A 145 0.79 5.11 53.04
C LYS A 145 -0.49 5.93 52.99
N PHE A 146 -1.65 5.26 52.97
CA PHE A 146 -2.95 5.89 53.18
C PHE A 146 -2.96 6.65 54.51
N CYS A 147 -2.61 5.99 55.62
CA CYS A 147 -2.56 6.61 56.95
C CYS A 147 -1.58 7.79 57.02
N SER A 148 -0.36 7.63 56.50
CA SER A 148 0.66 8.68 56.43
C SER A 148 0.19 9.90 55.63
N ARG A 149 -0.54 9.69 54.52
CA ARG A 149 -1.14 10.79 53.74
C ARG A 149 -2.20 11.52 54.58
N GLN A 150 -3.04 10.78 55.31
CA GLN A 150 -4.03 11.35 56.22
C GLN A 150 -3.41 12.12 57.40
N GLU A 151 -2.14 11.88 57.75
CA GLU A 151 -1.43 12.54 58.86
C GLU A 151 -0.59 13.75 58.42
N ASN A 152 0.15 13.63 57.32
CA ASN A 152 1.19 14.59 56.95
C ASN A 152 0.71 15.76 56.08
N LYS A 153 -0.43 15.62 55.38
CA LYS A 153 -0.89 16.63 54.40
C LYS A 153 -2.12 17.43 54.83
N PHE A 154 -2.83 17.02 55.89
CA PHE A 154 -4.13 17.59 56.23
C PHE A 154 -4.11 18.21 57.63
N LYS A 155 -4.23 19.54 57.69
CA LYS A 155 -4.47 20.29 58.94
C LYS A 155 -5.91 20.16 59.45
N ALA A 156 -6.78 19.43 58.73
CA ALA A 156 -8.16 19.19 59.13
C ALA A 156 -8.22 18.08 60.18
N GLU A 157 -9.11 18.22 61.17
CA GLU A 157 -9.42 17.17 62.13
C GLU A 157 -10.04 15.97 61.40
N THR A 158 -9.24 14.95 61.11
CA THR A 158 -9.73 13.71 60.47
C THR A 158 -10.56 12.89 61.46
N ASP A 159 -11.75 12.47 61.06
CA ASP A 159 -12.61 11.56 61.82
C ASP A 159 -11.82 10.27 62.20
N PRO A 160 -11.76 9.88 63.49
CA PRO A 160 -11.06 8.68 63.93
C PRO A 160 -11.46 7.40 63.17
N LEU A 161 -12.68 7.35 62.64
CA LEU A 161 -13.21 6.20 61.91
C LEU A 161 -12.60 6.03 60.50
N VAL A 162 -12.02 7.08 59.93
CA VAL A 162 -11.42 7.11 58.57
C VAL A 162 -10.02 6.49 58.52
N LYS A 163 -9.33 6.32 59.66
CA LYS A 163 -7.97 5.75 59.73
C LYS A 163 -7.95 4.26 60.11
N THR A 164 -9.07 3.56 59.97
CA THR A 164 -9.16 2.14 60.33
C THR A 164 -8.86 1.25 59.13
N LEU A 165 -8.28 0.07 59.37
CA LEU A 165 -8.06 -0.94 58.32
C LEU A 165 -9.39 -1.37 57.65
N SER A 166 -10.48 -1.38 58.44
CA SER A 166 -11.84 -1.68 57.95
C SER A 166 -12.35 -0.62 56.97
N TRP A 167 -12.17 0.68 57.27
CA TRP A 167 -12.46 1.76 56.33
C TRP A 167 -11.67 1.60 55.04
N TYR A 168 -10.35 1.47 55.16
CA TYR A 168 -9.44 1.37 54.03
C TYR A 168 -9.83 0.22 53.07
N ASN A 169 -10.01 -1.00 53.59
CA ASN A 169 -10.35 -2.17 52.77
C ASN A 169 -11.69 -1.97 52.04
N ARG A 170 -12.72 -1.46 52.72
CA ARG A 170 -14.06 -1.30 52.15
C ARG A 170 -14.13 -0.18 51.12
N MET A 171 -13.50 0.96 51.40
CA MET A 171 -13.45 2.05 50.44
C MET A 171 -12.62 1.67 49.21
N LYS A 172 -11.61 0.81 49.36
CA LYS A 172 -10.84 0.26 48.24
C LYS A 172 -11.68 -0.64 47.34
N THR A 173 -12.65 -1.40 47.87
CA THR A 173 -13.63 -2.14 47.05
C THR A 173 -14.42 -1.20 46.15
N LEU A 174 -14.82 -0.02 46.63
CA LEU A 174 -15.64 0.93 45.87
C LEU A 174 -14.92 1.63 44.71
N LEU A 175 -13.60 1.44 44.55
CA LEU A 175 -12.83 2.07 43.48
C LEU A 175 -12.93 1.26 42.17
N PRO A 176 -13.24 1.87 41.02
CA PRO A 176 -13.05 1.24 39.72
C PRO A 176 -11.59 0.81 39.52
N LYS A 177 -11.38 -0.46 39.14
CA LYS A 177 -10.07 -1.11 38.98
C LYS A 177 -9.62 -1.13 37.52
N LEU A 178 -8.35 -1.46 37.27
CA LEU A 178 -7.85 -1.61 35.89
C LEU A 178 -8.55 -2.79 35.20
N SER A 179 -8.86 -3.85 35.97
CA SER A 179 -9.56 -5.05 35.50
C SER A 179 -11.03 -4.86 35.12
N ASP A 180 -11.70 -3.80 35.59
CA ASP A 180 -13.12 -3.56 35.25
C ASP A 180 -13.21 -3.04 33.81
N ASN A 181 -13.62 -3.86 32.84
CA ASN A 181 -13.67 -3.42 31.44
C ASN A 181 -14.91 -2.55 31.20
N THR A 182 -16.04 -2.91 31.81
CA THR A 182 -17.28 -2.15 31.72
C THR A 182 -17.81 -1.72 33.09
N ILE A 183 -18.81 -0.84 33.10
CA ILE A 183 -19.48 -0.45 34.36
C ILE A 183 -20.20 -1.64 35.01
N GLU A 184 -20.67 -2.59 34.22
CA GLU A 184 -21.32 -3.81 34.71
C GLU A 184 -20.33 -4.71 35.47
N ASP A 185 -19.08 -4.84 34.98
CA ASP A 185 -18.00 -5.55 35.69
C ASP A 185 -17.76 -4.94 37.07
N TYR A 186 -17.67 -3.61 37.13
CA TYR A 186 -17.54 -2.86 38.38
C TYR A 186 -18.74 -3.07 39.32
N GLN A 187 -19.96 -2.92 38.82
CA GLN A 187 -21.18 -3.06 39.62
C GLN A 187 -21.32 -4.45 40.20
N LYS A 188 -20.99 -5.49 39.41
CA LYS A 188 -21.00 -6.88 39.88
C LYS A 188 -20.04 -7.06 41.06
N ARG A 189 -18.81 -6.57 40.95
CA ARG A 189 -17.78 -6.66 41.99
C ARG A 189 -18.16 -5.90 43.26
N VAL A 190 -18.72 -4.71 43.14
CA VAL A 190 -19.07 -3.87 44.31
C VAL A 190 -20.33 -4.36 45.03
N LYS A 191 -21.27 -4.98 44.31
CA LYS A 191 -22.52 -5.52 44.90
C LYS A 191 -22.28 -6.74 45.80
N GLU A 192 -21.17 -7.44 45.66
CA GLU A 192 -20.81 -8.60 46.50
C GLU A 192 -20.61 -8.22 47.99
N ASP A 193 -20.03 -7.04 48.27
CA ASP A 193 -19.72 -6.59 49.64
C ASP A 193 -20.91 -5.96 50.40
N LYS A 194 -22.08 -5.80 49.75
CA LYS A 194 -23.34 -5.26 50.34
C LYS A 194 -23.16 -3.98 51.18
N LEU A 195 -22.29 -3.07 50.73
CA LEU A 195 -22.02 -1.81 51.43
C LEU A 195 -23.15 -0.77 51.29
N GLU A 196 -24.16 -1.06 50.44
CA GLU A 196 -25.36 -0.24 50.23
C GLU A 196 -25.08 1.21 49.80
N PHE A 197 -23.93 1.45 49.15
CA PHE A 197 -23.66 2.67 48.41
C PHE A 197 -24.47 2.69 47.11
N PRO A 198 -24.90 3.88 46.62
CA PRO A 198 -25.52 3.99 45.31
C PRO A 198 -24.54 3.61 44.21
N ASP A 199 -25.07 3.02 43.13
CA ASP A 199 -24.28 2.72 41.93
C ASP A 199 -23.75 4.04 41.34
N ILE A 200 -22.46 4.07 40.99
CA ILE A 200 -21.88 5.22 40.29
C ILE A 200 -22.41 5.26 38.85
N THR A 201 -22.47 6.45 38.27
CA THR A 201 -22.85 6.67 36.88
C THR A 201 -21.74 6.24 35.91
N LEU A 202 -22.10 5.98 34.64
CA LEU A 202 -21.13 5.70 33.57
C LEU A 202 -20.07 6.81 33.44
N LYS A 203 -20.49 8.06 33.61
CA LYS A 203 -19.62 9.25 33.61
C LYS A 203 -18.62 9.23 34.77
N GLN A 204 -19.06 8.87 35.97
CA GLN A 204 -18.18 8.74 37.16
C GLN A 204 -17.19 7.58 37.00
N PHE A 205 -17.64 6.42 36.49
CA PHE A 205 -16.80 5.26 36.20
C PHE A 205 -15.64 5.61 35.25
N TYR A 206 -15.95 6.16 34.07
CA TYR A 206 -14.92 6.53 33.10
C TYR A 206 -14.02 7.67 33.59
N ARG A 207 -14.56 8.64 34.36
CA ARG A 207 -13.74 9.71 34.95
C ARG A 207 -12.70 9.13 35.91
N HIS A 208 -13.07 8.14 36.73
CA HIS A 208 -12.14 7.47 37.63
C HIS A 208 -11.09 6.65 36.86
N LYS A 209 -11.51 5.84 35.88
CA LYS A 209 -10.60 5.06 35.02
C LYS A 209 -9.61 5.96 34.28
N TYR A 210 -10.07 7.11 33.80
CA TYR A 210 -9.23 8.14 33.20
C TYR A 210 -8.23 8.77 34.19
N GLY A 211 -8.47 8.66 35.50
CA GLY A 211 -7.53 9.09 36.54
C GLY A 211 -6.46 8.05 36.91
N LEU A 212 -6.53 6.83 36.37
CA LEU A 212 -5.54 5.77 36.62
C LEU A 212 -4.38 5.85 35.62
N PRO A 213 -3.10 5.78 36.04
CA PRO A 213 -1.97 5.66 35.12
C PRO A 213 -2.08 4.41 34.22
N HIS A 214 -1.54 4.49 33.00
CA HIS A 214 -1.54 3.35 32.08
C HIS A 214 -0.17 2.65 31.99
N PRO A 215 -0.13 1.35 31.61
CA PRO A 215 1.14 0.64 31.39
C PRO A 215 2.02 1.38 30.37
N GLY A 216 3.26 1.68 30.77
CA GLY A 216 4.22 2.36 29.89
C GLY A 216 3.96 3.85 29.64
N GLU A 217 2.98 4.46 30.30
CA GLU A 217 2.64 5.87 30.11
C GLU A 217 3.54 6.80 30.92
N LEU A 218 3.92 7.94 30.33
CA LEU A 218 4.70 9.00 30.98
C LEU A 218 3.93 9.80 32.03
N PHE A 219 4.62 10.27 33.08
CA PHE A 219 4.02 11.21 34.02
C PHE A 219 3.54 12.49 33.32
N SER A 220 4.32 13.06 32.38
CA SER A 220 3.91 14.25 31.64
C SER A 220 2.67 13.99 30.78
N THR A 221 2.56 12.82 30.15
CA THR A 221 1.38 12.40 29.38
C THR A 221 0.19 12.16 30.30
N PHE A 222 0.38 11.45 31.41
CA PHE A 222 -0.60 11.25 32.46
C PHE A 222 -1.10 12.59 33.02
N GLU A 223 -0.20 13.51 33.34
CA GLU A 223 -0.49 14.85 33.83
C GLU A 223 -1.28 15.64 32.78
N LEU A 224 -0.83 15.66 31.52
CA LEU A 224 -1.47 16.37 30.42
C LEU A 224 -2.86 15.83 30.10
N ARG A 225 -3.05 14.51 30.04
CA ARG A 225 -4.37 13.95 29.77
C ARG A 225 -5.31 14.19 30.94
N THR A 226 -4.83 14.06 32.17
CA THR A 226 -5.64 14.32 33.37
C THR A 226 -5.78 15.81 33.68
N LYS A 227 -5.19 16.72 32.88
CA LYS A 227 -5.44 18.16 33.00
C LYS A 227 -6.82 18.49 32.45
N PRO A 228 -7.59 19.33 33.15
CA PRO A 228 -8.78 19.90 32.56
C PRO A 228 -8.39 20.85 31.42
N LYS A 229 -9.02 20.70 30.25
CA LYS A 229 -8.84 21.65 29.14
C LYS A 229 -9.70 22.89 29.39
N ASP A 230 -9.09 24.07 29.28
CA ASP A 230 -9.78 25.36 29.37
C ASP A 230 -10.96 25.42 28.38
N SER A 231 -12.14 25.68 28.93
CA SER A 231 -13.40 25.85 28.21
C SER A 231 -13.40 27.15 27.42
N ASN A 232 -12.98 27.11 26.15
CA ASN A 232 -13.24 28.19 25.18
C ASN A 232 -13.67 27.70 23.79
N ASN A 233 -14.00 26.42 23.62
CA ASN A 233 -14.72 25.94 22.45
C ASN A 233 -15.82 24.98 22.91
N SER A 234 -17.03 25.18 22.41
CA SER A 234 -18.25 24.43 22.74
C SER A 234 -18.26 22.98 22.21
N ASN A 235 -17.09 22.35 22.06
CA ASN A 235 -16.90 20.94 21.73
C ASN A 235 -15.66 20.40 22.48
N ILE A 236 -15.68 20.45 23.82
CA ILE A 236 -14.72 19.69 24.64
C ILE A 236 -15.45 18.43 25.08
N GLU A 237 -15.44 17.45 24.17
CA GLU A 237 -15.59 16.04 24.52
C GLU A 237 -14.48 15.73 25.56
N PHE A 238 -14.88 15.39 26.79
CA PHE A 238 -14.07 14.44 27.54
C PHE A 238 -13.88 13.25 26.60
N SER A 239 -12.65 12.76 26.46
CA SER A 239 -12.28 11.63 25.60
C SER A 239 -12.94 10.34 26.11
N ILE A 240 -14.24 10.28 25.91
CA ILE A 240 -15.07 9.11 25.89
C ILE A 240 -14.85 8.56 24.47
N PRO A 241 -14.55 7.27 24.30
CA PRO A 241 -14.33 6.70 22.98
C PRO A 241 -15.47 7.08 22.02
N PRO A 242 -15.21 7.45 20.76
CA PRO A 242 -16.25 7.80 19.79
C PRO A 242 -17.34 6.73 19.64
N SER A 243 -17.00 5.48 19.95
CA SER A 243 -17.89 4.31 20.00
C SER A 243 -18.93 4.35 21.14
N VAL A 244 -18.69 5.15 22.20
CA VAL A 244 -19.57 5.31 23.37
C VAL A 244 -20.44 6.58 23.26
N ILE A 245 -20.09 7.51 22.38
CA ILE A 245 -20.89 8.73 22.11
C ILE A 245 -22.33 8.42 21.66
N PRO A 246 -22.60 7.41 20.80
CA PRO A 246 -23.98 7.04 20.45
C PRO A 246 -24.80 6.54 21.64
N LEU A 247 -24.17 5.88 22.62
CA LEU A 247 -24.84 5.38 23.83
C LEU A 247 -25.16 6.48 24.86
N LEU A 248 -24.49 7.64 24.77
CA LEU A 248 -24.74 8.81 25.61
C LEU A 248 -25.84 9.73 25.06
N ILE A 249 -26.14 9.63 23.76
CA ILE A 249 -27.16 10.47 23.09
C ILE A 249 -28.58 9.91 23.28
N ASP A 250 -28.74 8.62 23.63
CA ASP A 250 -30.05 7.96 23.77
C ASP A 250 -30.65 7.93 25.19
N ILE A 251 -30.07 8.63 26.17
CA ILE A 251 -30.63 8.70 27.53
C ILE A 251 -31.10 10.14 27.83
N SER A 252 -32.30 10.46 27.33
CA SER A 252 -33.20 11.39 28.04
C SER A 252 -33.52 10.81 29.43
N PRO A 253 -33.78 11.63 30.46
CA PRO A 253 -33.85 11.16 31.84
C PRO A 253 -34.96 10.13 32.00
N SER A 254 -34.60 8.85 32.10
CA SER A 254 -35.52 7.84 32.59
C SER A 254 -35.71 8.07 34.08
N THR A 255 -36.93 8.48 34.44
CA THR A 255 -37.51 8.44 35.79
C THR A 255 -37.04 7.21 36.60
N PRO A 256 -36.84 7.34 37.93
CA PRO A 256 -36.48 6.22 38.78
C PRO A 256 -37.57 5.12 38.74
N PRO A 257 -37.20 3.84 38.94
CA PRO A 257 -38.15 2.74 38.91
C PRO A 257 -39.13 2.86 40.08
N ILE A 258 -40.42 2.95 39.76
CA ILE A 258 -41.52 2.84 40.74
C ILE A 258 -41.54 1.40 41.28
N PRO A 259 -41.76 1.16 42.59
CA PRO A 259 -41.86 -0.19 43.14
C PRO A 259 -43.09 -0.96 42.60
N PRO A 260 -43.07 -2.30 42.58
CA PRO A 260 -44.16 -3.08 42.02
C PRO A 260 -45.42 -3.01 42.90
N THR A 261 -46.50 -2.45 42.37
CA THR A 261 -47.86 -2.64 42.92
C THR A 261 -48.53 -3.81 42.20
N TYR A 262 -48.99 -4.78 43.00
CA TYR A 262 -49.80 -5.93 42.55
C TYR A 262 -51.23 -5.50 42.13
N PRO A 263 -51.96 -6.32 41.33
CA PRO A 263 -53.02 -5.89 40.43
C PRO A 263 -54.39 -5.76 41.11
N PRO A 264 -55.37 -5.11 40.44
CA PRO A 264 -56.50 -5.93 39.98
C PRO A 264 -57.10 -5.51 38.61
N SER A 265 -57.34 -6.54 37.78
CA SER A 265 -58.54 -6.81 36.96
C SER A 265 -59.13 -5.79 35.95
N LEU A 266 -59.44 -6.33 34.76
CA LEU A 266 -60.51 -6.00 33.79
C LEU A 266 -60.22 -5.01 32.63
N ILE A 267 -59.96 -5.60 31.46
CA ILE A 267 -60.32 -5.16 30.07
C ILE A 267 -61.87 -5.02 29.98
N PRO A 268 -62.55 -4.27 29.06
CA PRO A 268 -62.21 -3.78 27.68
C PRO A 268 -62.57 -2.28 27.45
N SER A 269 -62.44 -1.56 26.31
CA SER A 269 -62.05 -1.75 24.88
C SER A 269 -62.22 -0.38 24.14
N ILE A 270 -61.82 -0.31 22.84
CA ILE A 270 -62.29 0.62 21.75
C ILE A 270 -61.74 2.07 21.82
N SER A 271 -61.30 2.79 20.76
CA SER A 271 -60.96 2.57 19.33
C SER A 271 -60.45 3.91 18.73
N SER A 272 -59.72 3.85 17.58
CA SER A 272 -59.68 4.81 16.43
C SER A 272 -59.25 6.28 16.66
N SER A 273 -58.56 7.01 15.77
CA SER A 273 -58.06 6.80 14.40
C SER A 273 -57.12 7.94 13.96
N SER A 274 -56.17 7.57 13.10
CA SER A 274 -55.40 8.32 12.09
C SER A 274 -56.00 9.59 11.45
N HIS A 275 -55.15 10.58 11.08
CA HIS A 275 -54.62 10.78 9.70
C HIS A 275 -53.92 12.14 9.43
N LEU A 276 -52.77 12.06 8.71
CA LEU A 276 -52.32 12.81 7.49
C LEU A 276 -52.21 14.35 7.50
N THR A 277 -51.31 15.07 6.81
CA THR A 277 -49.95 14.97 6.22
C THR A 277 -49.70 16.30 5.48
N SER A 278 -48.41 16.69 5.30
CA SER A 278 -47.88 17.54 4.20
C SER A 278 -48.27 19.04 4.21
N SER A 279 -47.50 20.02 3.74
CA SER A 279 -46.17 20.16 3.12
C SER A 279 -45.91 21.66 2.93
N LYS A 280 -44.64 22.12 3.07
CA LYS A 280 -43.83 23.18 2.35
C LYS A 280 -44.52 24.49 1.85
N PRO A 281 -43.84 25.64 1.60
CA PRO A 281 -42.39 25.88 1.41
C PRO A 281 -41.81 27.22 2.00
N LYS A 282 -40.48 27.40 1.83
CA LYS A 282 -39.66 28.65 1.81
C LYS A 282 -40.19 29.70 0.77
N PRO A 283 -39.66 30.95 0.59
CA PRO A 283 -38.47 31.63 1.17
C PRO A 283 -38.60 33.16 1.54
N VAL A 284 -37.69 33.62 2.43
CA VAL A 284 -36.81 34.83 2.37
C VAL A 284 -37.38 36.24 2.04
N LEU A 285 -37.27 37.21 2.97
CA LEU A 285 -36.25 38.31 3.02
C LEU A 285 -36.53 39.34 4.16
N ASN A 286 -35.43 39.86 4.73
CA ASN A 286 -35.24 40.80 5.85
C ASN A 286 -36.00 42.15 5.83
N ARG A 287 -36.35 42.68 7.03
CA ARG A 287 -35.63 43.80 7.72
C ARG A 287 -36.31 44.33 9.01
N SER A 288 -35.49 44.40 10.06
CA SER A 288 -35.34 45.47 11.10
C SER A 288 -36.47 45.89 12.06
N THR A 289 -36.16 45.65 13.36
CA THR A 289 -36.19 46.53 14.57
C THR A 289 -37.43 46.73 15.47
N GLN A 290 -37.13 46.51 16.77
CA GLN A 290 -37.64 47.11 18.04
C GLN A 290 -39.01 46.64 18.57
N ILE A 291 -39.10 45.84 19.65
CA ILE A 291 -38.75 45.96 21.11
C ILE A 291 -39.99 46.25 21.99
N ASN A 292 -40.07 45.50 23.11
CA ASN A 292 -40.91 45.58 24.34
C ASN A 292 -42.15 44.65 24.39
N LYS A 293 -42.42 43.85 25.45
CA LYS A 293 -41.96 43.85 26.85
C LYS A 293 -42.42 42.57 27.62
N ILE A 294 -41.64 42.16 28.65
CA ILE A 294 -42.00 41.46 29.92
C ILE A 294 -42.22 39.92 29.82
N THR A 295 -41.58 39.01 30.57
CA THR A 295 -40.67 39.04 31.75
C THR A 295 -39.82 37.76 31.76
N THR A 296 -38.49 37.90 31.84
CA THR A 296 -37.51 36.80 31.87
C THR A 296 -37.19 36.36 33.30
N ILE A 297 -37.33 35.05 33.51
CA ILE A 297 -36.84 34.25 34.65
C ILE A 297 -35.30 34.21 34.61
N LYS A 298 -34.62 34.47 35.74
CA LYS A 298 -33.17 34.36 35.86
C LYS A 298 -32.72 32.88 35.83
N PRO A 299 -31.62 32.52 35.15
CA PRO A 299 -31.08 31.16 35.15
C PRO A 299 -30.35 30.85 36.47
N ILE A 300 -30.34 29.57 36.86
CA ILE A 300 -29.75 28.98 38.07
C ILE A 300 -28.28 29.42 38.32
N GLN A 301 -27.54 29.79 37.26
CA GLN A 301 -26.19 30.37 37.33
C GLN A 301 -26.12 31.69 38.11
N ASP A 302 -27.17 32.50 38.10
CA ASP A 302 -27.22 33.77 38.83
C ASP A 302 -27.43 33.59 40.34
N ILE A 303 -28.13 32.53 40.74
CA ILE A 303 -28.36 32.20 42.16
C ILE A 303 -27.05 31.68 42.79
N CYS A 304 -26.32 30.82 42.08
CA CYS A 304 -24.99 30.38 42.52
C CYS A 304 -23.95 31.51 42.54
N SER A 305 -24.08 32.49 41.64
CA SER A 305 -23.27 33.72 41.59
C SER A 305 -23.53 34.65 42.80
N GLU A 306 -24.76 34.72 43.31
CA GLU A 306 -25.12 35.57 44.45
C GLU A 306 -24.70 34.95 45.81
N ILE A 307 -24.67 33.61 45.90
CA ILE A 307 -24.00 32.85 47.00
C ILE A 307 -22.51 33.12 47.02
N SER A 308 -21.88 33.02 45.85
CA SER A 308 -20.44 33.21 45.67
C SER A 308 -20.00 34.65 45.99
N LYS A 309 -20.85 35.66 45.74
CA LYS A 309 -20.56 37.07 46.06
C LYS A 309 -20.50 37.40 47.55
N ARG A 310 -21.15 36.63 48.44
CA ARG A 310 -21.02 36.79 49.90
C ARG A 310 -19.78 36.10 50.49
N CYS A 311 -19.12 35.24 49.72
CA CYS A 311 -17.84 34.61 50.05
C CYS A 311 -16.73 35.26 49.21
N THR A 312 -16.25 36.44 49.62
CA THR A 312 -15.32 37.26 48.84
C THR A 312 -14.01 36.53 48.45
N LYS A 313 -13.70 36.66 47.14
CA LYS A 313 -12.57 36.13 46.36
C LYS A 313 -12.63 34.62 46.09
N ILE A 314 -13.20 34.24 44.93
CA ILE A 314 -12.65 33.29 43.95
C ILE A 314 -13.56 33.40 42.71
N ASN A 315 -13.01 33.84 41.58
CA ASN A 315 -13.66 33.84 40.27
C ASN A 315 -13.00 32.72 39.44
N LYS A 316 -13.70 31.61 39.14
CA LYS A 316 -13.73 30.87 37.85
C LYS A 316 -14.26 29.42 37.99
N PHE A 317 -15.55 29.24 38.27
CA PHE A 317 -16.12 27.91 38.50
C PHE A 317 -16.59 27.20 37.21
N ASN A 318 -15.66 26.49 36.56
CA ASN A 318 -15.92 25.28 35.78
C ASN A 318 -15.05 24.21 36.46
N LEU A 319 -15.53 23.43 37.43
CA LEU A 319 -14.58 22.79 38.35
C LEU A 319 -13.71 21.69 37.72
N CYS A 320 -12.49 22.11 37.42
CA CYS A 320 -11.21 21.47 37.70
C CYS A 320 -10.03 22.50 37.77
N PRO A 321 -10.20 23.84 37.59
CA PRO A 321 -9.16 24.82 37.92
C PRO A 321 -9.07 25.28 39.39
N GLU A 322 -10.11 25.23 40.23
CA GLU A 322 -10.02 25.84 41.59
C GLU A 322 -9.37 24.95 42.66
N ILE A 323 -9.07 23.69 42.34
CA ILE A 323 -8.11 22.91 43.14
C ILE A 323 -6.68 23.49 42.98
N HIS A 324 -6.39 24.21 41.89
CA HIS A 324 -5.05 24.75 41.61
C HIS A 324 -4.59 25.83 42.59
N GLU A 325 -5.51 26.53 43.27
CA GLU A 325 -5.15 27.59 44.22
C GLU A 325 -4.93 27.07 45.66
N PHE A 326 -5.52 25.92 46.02
CA PHE A 326 -5.48 25.36 47.38
C PHE A 326 -4.58 24.12 47.55
N PHE A 327 -4.25 23.40 46.48
CA PHE A 327 -3.45 22.18 46.54
C PHE A 327 -2.50 22.03 45.33
N ASP A 328 -1.28 21.53 45.58
CA ASP A 328 -0.37 21.11 44.51
C ASP A 328 -0.88 19.77 43.90
N LEU A 329 -1.91 19.86 43.06
CA LEU A 329 -2.54 18.73 42.37
C LEU A 329 -1.52 17.91 41.57
N LYS A 330 -0.45 18.56 41.11
CA LYS A 330 0.67 17.91 40.42
C LYS A 330 1.42 16.98 41.37
N LYS A 331 1.68 17.39 42.62
CA LYS A 331 2.28 16.53 43.66
C LYS A 331 1.41 15.29 43.96
N PHE A 332 0.10 15.43 44.00
CA PHE A 332 -0.83 14.30 44.21
C PHE A 332 -0.81 13.32 43.03
N LYS A 333 -0.95 13.84 41.80
CA LYS A 333 -0.89 13.02 40.58
C LYS A 333 0.45 12.29 40.48
N LYS A 334 1.53 12.97 40.84
CA LYS A 334 2.87 12.39 40.87
C LYS A 334 2.96 11.24 41.87
N GLU A 335 2.39 11.38 43.07
CA GLU A 335 2.38 10.30 44.07
C GLU A 335 1.57 9.07 43.61
N VAL A 336 0.39 9.27 42.98
CA VAL A 336 -0.41 8.18 42.39
C VAL A 336 0.39 7.46 41.30
N TYR A 337 1.01 8.23 40.41
CA TYR A 337 1.81 7.74 39.31
C TYR A 337 3.03 6.94 39.79
N GLU A 338 3.83 7.50 40.71
CA GLU A 338 5.01 6.84 41.29
C GLU A 338 4.63 5.55 42.02
N THR A 339 3.48 5.51 42.69
CA THR A 339 2.96 4.29 43.34
C THR A 339 2.70 3.21 42.29
N PHE A 340 1.98 3.54 41.23
CA PHE A 340 1.67 2.60 40.14
C PHE A 340 2.93 2.09 39.44
N ILE A 341 3.88 2.98 39.12
CA ILE A 341 5.17 2.58 38.53
C ILE A 341 5.96 1.68 39.49
N SER A 342 5.95 1.97 40.79
CA SER A 342 6.71 1.17 41.77
C SER A 342 6.27 -0.30 41.84
N ILE A 343 4.97 -0.55 41.65
CA ILE A 343 4.37 -1.89 41.68
C ILE A 343 4.22 -2.52 40.28
N SER A 344 4.53 -1.80 39.20
CA SER A 344 4.33 -2.30 37.84
C SER A 344 5.22 -3.54 37.58
N PRO A 345 4.64 -4.65 37.07
CA PRO A 345 5.42 -5.83 36.72
C PRO A 345 6.27 -5.55 35.47
N ASN A 346 7.37 -6.28 35.33
CA ASN A 346 8.12 -6.30 34.08
C ASN A 346 7.32 -7.01 32.97
N PHE A 347 7.88 -7.03 31.75
CA PHE A 347 7.18 -7.55 30.59
C PHE A 347 6.89 -9.07 30.64
N TYR A 348 7.74 -9.88 31.27
CA TYR A 348 7.74 -11.34 31.10
C TYR A 348 7.36 -12.17 32.34
N ILE A 349 7.39 -11.59 33.54
CA ILE A 349 7.00 -12.29 34.77
C ILE A 349 5.51 -12.69 34.72
N ASP A 350 5.18 -13.85 35.28
CA ASP A 350 3.80 -14.29 35.54
C ASP A 350 3.32 -13.80 36.92
N HIS A 351 2.06 -14.04 37.25
CA HIS A 351 1.47 -13.51 38.49
C HIS A 351 2.05 -14.18 39.74
N ASP A 352 2.35 -15.49 39.70
CA ASP A 352 2.90 -16.23 40.83
C ASP A 352 4.29 -15.71 41.21
N ASN A 353 5.18 -15.55 40.23
CA ASN A 353 6.51 -15.00 40.45
C ASN A 353 6.43 -13.53 40.87
N TYR A 354 5.52 -12.74 40.26
CA TYR A 354 5.31 -11.34 40.65
C TYR A 354 4.83 -11.20 42.11
N SER A 355 3.95 -12.09 42.55
CA SER A 355 3.42 -12.10 43.93
C SER A 355 4.45 -12.48 44.98
N SER A 356 5.54 -13.15 44.57
CA SER A 356 6.63 -13.56 45.45
C SER A 356 7.67 -12.45 45.72
N MET A 357 7.57 -11.30 45.05
CA MET A 357 8.51 -10.19 45.21
C MET A 357 8.28 -9.44 46.53
N ASP A 358 9.27 -9.42 47.42
CA ASP A 358 9.25 -8.59 48.63
C ASP A 358 9.54 -7.13 48.26
N GLN A 359 8.57 -6.23 48.50
CA GLN A 359 8.72 -4.81 48.17
C GLN A 359 8.98 -3.98 49.43
N GLU A 360 10.00 -3.13 49.35
CA GLU A 360 10.22 -2.02 50.26
C GLU A 360 9.04 -1.02 50.21
N ARG A 361 7.94 -1.34 50.90
CA ARG A 361 6.87 -0.48 51.47
C ARG A 361 6.16 0.58 50.59
N ARG A 362 6.19 0.55 49.25
CA ARG A 362 5.60 1.65 48.43
C ARG A 362 4.14 1.50 47.97
N GLY A 363 3.54 0.31 48.01
CA GLY A 363 2.13 0.08 47.59
C GLY A 363 1.69 -1.39 47.68
N ASP A 364 0.42 -1.65 47.32
CA ASP A 364 -0.14 -3.02 47.26
C ASP A 364 0.11 -3.65 45.89
N LEU A 365 0.55 -4.92 45.88
CA LEU A 365 0.75 -5.68 44.65
C LEU A 365 -0.55 -5.78 43.83
N LEU A 366 -0.40 -5.80 42.50
CA LEU A 366 -1.51 -6.05 41.61
C LEU A 366 -2.10 -7.44 41.87
N GLN A 367 -3.39 -7.48 42.19
CA GLN A 367 -4.16 -8.71 42.22
C GLN A 367 -4.19 -9.33 40.82
N GLU A 368 -4.38 -10.65 40.73
CA GLU A 368 -4.28 -11.40 39.46
C GLU A 368 -5.07 -10.75 38.31
N ALA A 369 -6.30 -10.34 38.55
CA ALA A 369 -7.15 -9.68 37.55
C ALA A 369 -6.57 -8.34 37.05
N ASP A 370 -6.03 -7.50 37.95
CA ASP A 370 -5.40 -6.23 37.59
C ASP A 370 -4.03 -6.44 36.92
N PHE A 371 -3.30 -7.47 37.33
CA PHE A 371 -2.05 -7.89 36.69
C PHE A 371 -2.30 -8.32 35.24
N LEU A 372 -3.31 -9.16 35.00
CA LEU A 372 -3.70 -9.58 33.65
C LEU A 372 -4.16 -8.38 32.82
N ALA A 373 -4.93 -7.45 33.40
CA ALA A 373 -5.33 -6.22 32.72
C ALA A 373 -4.13 -5.31 32.38
N PHE A 374 -3.13 -5.21 33.27
CA PHE A 374 -1.87 -4.51 33.01
C PHE A 374 -1.14 -5.12 31.80
N LYS A 375 -0.94 -6.44 31.78
CA LYS A 375 -0.30 -7.15 30.65
C LYS A 375 -1.09 -6.96 29.36
N LYS A 376 -2.42 -6.98 29.43
CA LYS A 376 -3.30 -6.69 28.29
C LYS A 376 -3.19 -5.23 27.83
N GLY A 377 -2.74 -4.30 28.66
CA GLY A 377 -2.44 -2.92 28.24
C GLY A 377 -1.13 -2.75 27.46
N LEU A 378 -0.28 -3.79 27.36
CA LEU A 378 0.96 -3.77 26.60
C LEU A 378 0.76 -4.35 25.18
N PRO A 379 1.48 -3.85 24.15
CA PRO A 379 1.34 -4.36 22.79
C PRO A 379 2.00 -5.72 22.62
N LYS A 380 1.34 -6.65 21.93
CA LYS A 380 1.95 -7.94 21.53
C LYS A 380 2.88 -7.74 20.32
N LEU A 381 3.91 -8.58 20.19
CA LEU A 381 4.87 -8.54 19.08
C LEU A 381 4.23 -8.56 17.68
N ASP A 382 3.17 -9.33 17.47
CA ASP A 382 2.44 -9.50 16.21
C ASP A 382 1.27 -8.53 16.00
N GLU A 383 1.02 -7.63 16.93
CA GLU A 383 -0.03 -6.63 16.74
C GLU A 383 0.43 -5.49 15.86
N THR A 384 -0.48 -4.97 15.06
CA THR A 384 -0.31 -3.66 14.42
C THR A 384 -0.74 -2.56 15.40
N PHE A 385 -0.32 -1.33 15.15
CA PHE A 385 -0.76 -0.16 15.93
C PHE A 385 -2.29 -0.07 16.04
N TYR A 386 -2.99 -0.34 14.93
CA TYR A 386 -4.45 -0.31 14.89
C TYR A 386 -5.10 -1.44 15.71
N SER A 387 -4.62 -2.68 15.54
CA SER A 387 -5.18 -3.83 16.28
C SER A 387 -4.95 -3.70 17.78
N PHE A 388 -3.78 -3.17 18.19
CA PHE A 388 -3.48 -2.88 19.59
C PHE A 388 -4.45 -1.84 20.19
N ASN A 389 -4.62 -0.69 19.53
CA ASN A 389 -5.52 0.36 20.02
C ASN A 389 -6.98 -0.13 20.11
N LYS A 390 -7.44 -0.91 19.13
CA LYS A 390 -8.77 -1.54 19.16
C LYS A 390 -8.93 -2.54 20.32
N ARG A 391 -7.87 -3.25 20.69
CA ARG A 391 -7.90 -4.23 21.79
C ARG A 391 -7.95 -3.57 23.17
N ILE A 392 -7.29 -2.42 23.36
CA ILE A 392 -7.24 -1.69 24.64
C ILE A 392 -8.41 -0.73 24.86
N GLU A 393 -9.10 -0.31 23.79
CA GLU A 393 -10.26 0.59 23.87
C GLU A 393 -11.35 0.11 24.86
N PRO A 394 -11.77 -1.17 24.87
CA PRO A 394 -12.77 -1.67 25.83
C PRO A 394 -12.31 -1.70 27.29
N MET A 395 -11.03 -1.46 27.58
CA MET A 395 -10.53 -1.37 28.97
C MET A 395 -10.66 0.04 29.55
N GLY A 396 -11.17 0.99 28.76
CA GLY A 396 -11.23 2.41 29.13
C GLY A 396 -9.87 3.10 29.09
N VAL A 397 -8.89 2.52 28.38
CA VAL A 397 -7.54 3.06 28.17
C VAL A 397 -7.54 3.93 26.90
N ILE A 398 -6.88 5.09 26.95
CA ILE A 398 -6.77 5.98 25.79
C ILE A 398 -5.90 5.34 24.70
N PRO A 399 -6.25 5.50 23.40
CA PRO A 399 -5.39 5.07 22.30
C PRO A 399 -3.96 5.59 22.45
N ASN A 400 -2.99 4.70 22.27
CA ASN A 400 -1.58 5.05 22.38
C ASN A 400 -1.11 5.77 21.10
N TYR A 401 0.03 6.46 21.17
CA TYR A 401 0.69 7.05 20.01
C TYR A 401 1.67 6.07 19.37
N MET A 402 1.86 6.14 18.04
CA MET A 402 2.72 5.22 17.28
C MET A 402 4.13 5.10 17.89
N ASN A 403 4.75 6.22 18.24
CA ASN A 403 6.10 6.23 18.83
C ASN A 403 6.16 5.45 20.16
N ASN A 404 5.15 5.60 21.02
CA ASN A 404 5.08 4.86 22.28
C ASN A 404 4.79 3.37 22.06
N PHE A 405 3.97 3.03 21.06
CA PHE A 405 3.70 1.65 20.67
C PHE A 405 4.97 0.93 20.20
N GLU A 406 5.75 1.54 19.31
CA GLU A 406 7.05 1.00 18.86
C GLU A 406 8.04 0.83 20.02
N LYS A 407 8.11 1.86 20.87
CA LYS A 407 8.94 1.86 22.08
C LYS A 407 8.60 0.72 23.04
N LEU A 408 7.31 0.44 23.28
CA LEU A 408 6.93 -0.66 24.17
C LEU A 408 7.26 -2.06 23.60
N LYS A 409 7.46 -2.18 22.28
CA LYS A 409 7.86 -3.45 21.67
C LYS A 409 9.36 -3.75 21.78
N ILE A 410 10.19 -2.76 22.10
CA ILE A 410 11.64 -2.96 22.24
C ILE A 410 12.02 -3.82 23.45
N PHE A 411 11.12 -3.90 24.43
CA PHE A 411 11.34 -4.71 25.64
C PHE A 411 11.27 -6.22 25.36
N TYR A 412 10.72 -6.66 24.23
CA TYR A 412 10.78 -8.05 23.79
C TYR A 412 12.18 -8.39 23.29
N PRO A 413 12.89 -9.32 23.94
CA PRO A 413 14.20 -9.74 23.45
C PRO A 413 14.14 -10.24 22.00
N ARG A 414 15.18 -9.94 21.23
CA ARG A 414 15.31 -10.27 19.81
C ARG A 414 16.43 -11.27 19.57
N ILE A 415 16.38 -11.97 18.43
CA ILE A 415 17.41 -12.95 18.06
C ILE A 415 18.81 -12.32 18.01
N HIS A 416 18.91 -11.07 17.55
CA HIS A 416 20.17 -10.35 17.39
C HIS A 416 20.74 -9.75 18.69
N GLN A 417 19.92 -9.67 19.74
CA GLN A 417 20.38 -9.27 21.07
C GLN A 417 21.02 -10.51 21.70
N ILE A 418 22.32 -10.66 21.46
CA ILE A 418 23.12 -11.83 21.85
C ILE A 418 23.31 -11.86 23.36
N THR A 419 23.73 -10.72 23.93
CA THR A 419 23.98 -10.56 25.36
C THR A 419 22.92 -9.67 25.98
N TYR A 420 22.82 -9.71 27.31
CA TYR A 420 22.01 -8.76 28.07
C TYR A 420 22.43 -7.32 27.82
N ASP A 421 23.73 -7.07 27.65
CA ASP A 421 24.25 -5.73 27.37
C ASP A 421 23.79 -5.22 26.00
N ASN A 422 23.68 -6.09 24.97
CA ASN A 422 23.08 -5.70 23.68
C ASN A 422 21.59 -5.34 23.83
N TYR A 423 20.84 -6.15 24.59
CA TYR A 423 19.42 -5.90 24.87
C TYR A 423 19.22 -4.55 25.56
N ILE A 424 20.01 -4.28 26.59
CA ILE A 424 19.96 -3.00 27.29
C ILE A 424 20.39 -1.86 26.38
N LEU A 425 21.48 -2.01 25.62
CA LEU A 425 21.96 -0.97 24.71
C LEU A 425 20.89 -0.54 23.69
N ASP A 426 20.14 -1.48 23.09
CA ASP A 426 19.05 -1.15 22.15
C ASP A 426 17.93 -0.34 22.83
N ILE A 427 17.55 -0.74 24.05
CA ILE A 427 16.58 0.00 24.88
C ILE A 427 17.11 1.41 25.17
N GLU A 428 18.34 1.52 25.67
CA GLU A 428 18.97 2.79 26.04
C GLU A 428 19.02 3.76 24.85
N ILE A 429 19.41 3.30 23.67
CA ILE A 429 19.46 4.12 22.45
C ILE A 429 18.08 4.64 22.06
N LYS A 430 17.04 3.79 22.12
CA LYS A 430 15.66 4.20 21.78
C LYS A 430 15.11 5.24 22.77
N TYR A 431 15.72 5.34 23.96
CA TYR A 431 15.28 6.18 25.06
C TYR A 431 16.32 7.21 25.56
N ASP A 432 17.39 7.45 24.80
CA ASP A 432 18.58 8.21 25.20
C ASP A 432 18.30 9.66 25.70
N ASN A 433 17.25 10.30 25.19
CA ASN A 433 16.86 11.67 25.54
C ASN A 433 15.60 11.77 26.43
N THR A 434 15.29 10.72 27.20
CA THR A 434 14.05 10.68 27.96
C THR A 434 14.15 11.37 29.32
N THR A 435 13.04 11.93 29.79
CA THR A 435 12.96 12.61 31.10
C THR A 435 13.21 11.62 32.24
N THR A 436 13.61 12.11 33.43
CA THR A 436 13.76 11.29 34.65
C THR A 436 12.55 10.41 34.93
N ASP A 437 11.34 10.92 34.70
CA ASP A 437 10.10 10.15 34.90
C ASP A 437 9.98 8.95 33.91
N TYR A 438 10.52 9.06 32.70
CA TYR A 438 10.54 7.96 31.73
C TYR A 438 11.52 6.85 32.17
N ARG A 439 12.62 7.26 32.82
CA ARG A 439 13.68 6.35 33.25
C ARG A 439 13.18 5.31 34.26
N ASP A 440 12.33 5.75 35.19
CA ASP A 440 11.72 4.86 36.19
C ASP A 440 10.80 3.81 35.56
N ILE A 441 10.03 4.20 34.53
CA ILE A 441 9.18 3.27 33.77
C ILE A 441 10.04 2.24 33.03
N ILE A 442 11.06 2.71 32.30
CA ILE A 442 11.98 1.84 31.54
C ILE A 442 12.60 0.81 32.47
N ASN A 443 13.11 1.26 33.62
CA ASN A 443 13.79 0.38 34.58
C ASN A 443 12.85 -0.68 35.17
N LYS A 444 11.55 -0.41 35.27
CA LYS A 444 10.55 -1.38 35.73
C LYS A 444 10.11 -2.36 34.64
N LEU A 445 10.06 -1.93 33.38
CA LEU A 445 9.66 -2.78 32.26
C LEU A 445 10.78 -3.68 31.73
N LYS A 446 12.05 -3.27 31.88
CA LYS A 446 13.23 -4.06 31.52
C LYS A 446 13.21 -5.43 32.18
N LEU A 447 13.64 -6.44 31.43
CA LEU A 447 13.95 -7.75 32.00
C LEU A 447 15.23 -7.61 32.84
N SER A 448 15.29 -8.33 33.97
CA SER A 448 16.55 -8.60 34.66
C SER A 448 17.44 -9.51 33.80
N ARG A 449 18.72 -9.63 34.16
CA ARG A 449 19.66 -10.50 33.43
C ARG A 449 19.22 -11.97 33.44
N ASP A 450 18.70 -12.44 34.57
CA ASP A 450 18.23 -13.83 34.72
C ASP A 450 16.98 -14.08 33.88
N GLU A 451 16.04 -13.12 33.89
CA GLU A 451 14.81 -13.20 33.08
C GLU A 451 15.10 -13.13 31.58
N PHE A 452 16.03 -12.26 31.15
CA PHE A 452 16.47 -12.23 29.77
C PHE A 452 17.08 -13.58 29.35
N THR A 453 17.91 -14.16 30.22
CA THR A 453 18.56 -15.45 29.94
C THR A 453 17.52 -16.56 29.84
N GLU A 454 16.56 -16.62 30.78
CA GLU A 454 15.45 -17.58 30.75
C GLU A 454 14.61 -17.43 29.48
N TYR A 455 14.27 -16.19 29.10
CA TYR A 455 13.51 -15.90 27.88
C TYR A 455 14.26 -16.37 26.63
N LYS A 456 15.56 -16.07 26.54
CA LYS A 456 16.40 -16.47 25.39
C LYS A 456 16.60 -17.98 25.29
N LEU A 457 16.60 -18.71 26.40
CA LEU A 457 16.62 -20.19 26.38
C LEU A 457 15.33 -20.76 25.76
N SER A 458 14.20 -20.08 25.94
CA SER A 458 12.92 -20.49 25.34
C SER A 458 12.79 -20.19 23.84
N PHE A 459 13.78 -19.53 23.20
CA PHE A 459 13.68 -19.16 21.78
C PHE A 459 13.54 -20.38 20.85
N PRO A 460 12.65 -20.31 19.85
CA PRO A 460 12.64 -21.31 18.79
C PRO A 460 13.91 -21.18 17.95
N ARG A 461 14.41 -22.30 17.44
CA ARG A 461 15.46 -22.31 16.41
C ARG A 461 14.85 -22.04 15.04
N GLN A 462 15.65 -21.55 14.10
CA GLN A 462 15.22 -21.30 12.73
C GLN A 462 14.56 -22.52 12.07
N PHE A 463 15.07 -23.72 12.36
CA PHE A 463 14.58 -25.00 11.81
C PHE A 463 13.68 -25.79 12.77
N ASP A 464 13.19 -25.16 13.85
CA ASP A 464 12.00 -25.68 14.52
C ASP A 464 10.81 -25.38 13.58
N PHE A 465 10.45 -26.34 12.72
CA PHE A 465 9.45 -26.10 11.67
C PHE A 465 8.00 -26.13 12.15
N SER A 466 7.76 -26.63 13.36
CA SER A 466 6.44 -26.71 13.99
C SER A 466 6.56 -26.56 15.50
N TYR A 467 5.48 -26.13 16.15
CA TYR A 467 5.45 -26.00 17.60
C TYR A 467 5.73 -27.34 18.30
N SER A 468 5.24 -28.45 17.73
CA SER A 468 5.52 -29.79 18.21
C SER A 468 7.00 -30.18 18.13
N ALA A 469 7.72 -29.76 17.08
CA ALA A 469 9.17 -29.97 16.96
C ALA A 469 9.95 -29.15 18.00
N TYR A 470 9.58 -27.87 18.17
CA TYR A 470 10.09 -26.99 19.21
C TYR A 470 9.91 -27.61 20.61
N LYS A 471 8.70 -28.08 20.93
CA LYS A 471 8.39 -28.69 22.23
C LYS A 471 9.24 -29.94 22.50
N LYS A 472 9.36 -30.86 21.54
CA LYS A 472 10.21 -32.06 21.67
C LYS A 472 11.68 -31.68 21.94
N ARG A 473 12.19 -30.62 21.29
CA ARG A 473 13.55 -30.12 21.54
C ARG A 473 13.69 -29.56 22.95
N MET A 474 12.75 -28.71 23.39
CA MET A 474 12.76 -28.15 24.74
C MET A 474 12.76 -29.24 25.81
N GLU A 475 11.95 -30.29 25.64
CA GLU A 475 11.91 -31.47 26.52
C GLU A 475 13.27 -32.20 26.56
N LYS A 476 13.89 -32.41 25.39
CA LYS A 476 15.23 -33.01 25.27
C LYS A 476 16.31 -32.17 25.95
N GLU A 477 16.21 -30.85 25.84
CA GLU A 477 17.13 -29.87 26.43
C GLU A 477 16.84 -29.60 27.92
N LYS A 478 15.81 -30.24 28.49
CA LYS A 478 15.37 -30.09 29.89
C LYS A 478 15.00 -28.64 30.25
N ILE A 479 14.40 -27.92 29.31
CA ILE A 479 13.91 -26.55 29.50
C ILE A 479 12.45 -26.65 29.95
N ASN A 480 12.17 -26.27 31.20
CA ASN A 480 10.85 -26.42 31.81
C ASN A 480 9.87 -25.30 31.44
N LYS A 481 10.36 -24.09 31.14
CA LYS A 481 9.56 -22.92 30.79
C LYS A 481 9.68 -22.66 29.28
N ILE A 482 8.65 -23.04 28.54
CA ILE A 482 8.60 -22.93 27.07
C ILE A 482 7.52 -21.95 26.65
N LEU A 483 7.63 -21.43 25.43
CA LEU A 483 6.62 -20.53 24.86
C LEU A 483 5.31 -21.28 24.60
N SER A 484 4.19 -20.57 24.68
CA SER A 484 2.90 -21.07 24.16
C SER A 484 2.96 -21.22 22.63
N GLU A 485 2.02 -21.95 22.02
CA GLU A 485 1.97 -22.09 20.56
C GLU A 485 1.78 -20.74 19.84
N GLU A 486 0.96 -19.86 20.40
CA GLU A 486 0.76 -18.49 19.90
C GLU A 486 2.08 -17.71 19.97
N ASP A 487 2.73 -17.68 21.15
CA ASP A 487 3.98 -16.94 21.35
C ASP A 487 5.14 -17.49 20.51
N TYR A 488 5.18 -18.81 20.30
CA TYR A 488 6.14 -19.47 19.41
C TYR A 488 5.99 -18.96 17.97
N ASN A 489 4.77 -18.96 17.43
CA ASN A 489 4.51 -18.53 16.05
C ASN A 489 4.86 -17.05 15.85
N VAL A 490 4.49 -16.21 16.83
CA VAL A 490 4.81 -14.78 16.83
C VAL A 490 6.32 -14.56 16.91
N THR A 491 7.00 -15.21 17.84
CA THR A 491 8.46 -15.09 18.01
C THR A 491 9.18 -15.53 16.74
N ARG A 492 8.73 -16.61 16.09
CA ARG A 492 9.30 -17.11 14.85
C ARG A 492 9.11 -16.12 13.70
N GLN A 493 7.89 -15.64 13.50
CA GLN A 493 7.55 -14.68 12.44
C GLN A 493 8.35 -13.38 12.55
N MET A 494 8.61 -12.92 13.78
CA MET A 494 9.30 -11.64 14.02
C MET A 494 10.83 -11.76 13.94
N ASN A 495 11.41 -12.92 14.26
CA ASN A 495 12.87 -13.07 14.35
C ASN A 495 13.50 -13.79 13.16
N TYR A 496 12.76 -14.62 12.42
CA TYR A 496 13.30 -15.40 11.31
C TYR A 496 12.68 -14.99 9.98
N PRO A 497 13.50 -14.62 8.98
CA PRO A 497 13.00 -14.30 7.66
C PRO A 497 12.52 -15.56 6.93
N LEU A 498 11.50 -15.42 6.08
CA LEU A 498 11.07 -16.50 5.20
C LEU A 498 12.10 -16.73 4.06
N VAL A 499 12.08 -17.91 3.45
CA VAL A 499 13.05 -18.32 2.41
C VAL A 499 12.90 -17.49 1.13
N ASN A 500 11.67 -17.15 0.76
CA ASN A 500 11.33 -16.31 -0.39
C ASN A 500 11.26 -14.80 -0.06
N GLU A 501 11.70 -14.38 1.13
CA GLU A 501 11.67 -12.99 1.57
C GLU A 501 13.05 -12.32 1.40
N THR A 502 13.07 -11.15 0.75
CA THR A 502 14.23 -10.25 0.66
C THR A 502 14.36 -9.38 1.92
N TYR A 503 15.53 -8.77 2.17
CA TYR A 503 15.71 -7.88 3.32
C TYR A 503 14.74 -6.69 3.33
N LYS A 504 14.44 -6.14 2.14
CA LYS A 504 13.49 -5.04 1.98
C LYS A 504 12.08 -5.46 2.37
N GLN A 505 11.62 -6.62 1.88
CA GLN A 505 10.30 -7.18 2.23
C GLN A 505 10.22 -7.49 3.73
N HIS A 506 11.28 -8.05 4.31
CA HIS A 506 11.35 -8.32 5.75
C HIS A 506 11.26 -7.06 6.59
N SER A 507 12.00 -6.01 6.20
CA SER A 507 11.97 -4.72 6.88
C SER A 507 10.59 -4.07 6.79
N GLN A 508 9.95 -4.11 5.62
CA GLN A 508 8.59 -3.62 5.43
C GLN A 508 7.58 -4.39 6.30
N LYS A 509 7.67 -5.73 6.33
CA LYS A 509 6.83 -6.59 7.18
C LYS A 509 6.94 -6.19 8.65
N LEU A 510 8.15 -6.04 9.17
CA LEU A 510 8.36 -5.71 10.58
C LEU A 510 7.95 -4.27 10.92
N SER A 511 8.12 -3.33 9.99
CA SER A 511 7.65 -1.94 10.18
C SER A 511 6.12 -1.84 10.36
N LEU A 512 5.34 -2.71 9.70
CA LEU A 512 3.88 -2.78 9.89
C LEU A 512 3.50 -3.17 11.32
N TYR A 513 4.36 -3.94 11.98
CA TYR A 513 4.19 -4.33 13.37
C TYR A 513 4.86 -3.34 14.34
N GLY A 514 5.47 -2.25 13.88
CA GLY A 514 6.19 -1.30 14.74
C GLY A 514 7.40 -1.94 15.43
N VAL A 515 8.07 -2.84 14.71
CA VAL A 515 9.21 -3.62 15.19
C VAL A 515 10.44 -3.29 14.34
N ASP A 516 11.58 -3.05 14.98
CA ASP A 516 12.84 -2.81 14.29
C ASP A 516 13.32 -4.09 13.58
N PRO A 517 13.76 -4.01 12.31
CA PRO A 517 14.24 -5.18 11.58
C PRO A 517 15.53 -5.73 12.18
N ILE A 518 15.74 -7.04 12.03
CA ILE A 518 17.03 -7.63 12.40
C ILE A 518 18.16 -7.00 11.57
N PRO A 519 19.37 -6.85 12.14
CA PRO A 519 20.53 -6.35 11.41
C PRO A 519 20.80 -7.14 10.12
N GLN A 520 21.28 -6.45 9.09
CA GLN A 520 21.47 -7.05 7.76
C GLN A 520 22.48 -8.21 7.74
N ASP A 521 23.54 -8.16 8.56
CA ASP A 521 24.50 -9.25 8.71
C ASP A 521 23.84 -10.51 9.29
N ILE A 522 22.94 -10.34 10.27
CA ILE A 522 22.19 -11.43 10.88
C ILE A 522 21.13 -11.96 9.93
N PHE A 523 20.44 -11.10 9.18
CA PHE A 523 19.55 -11.52 8.10
C PHE A 523 20.29 -12.39 7.09
N LYS A 524 21.44 -11.93 6.59
CA LYS A 524 22.28 -12.69 5.64
C LYS A 524 22.74 -14.01 6.21
N PHE A 525 23.12 -14.07 7.49
CA PHE A 525 23.45 -15.31 8.17
C PHE A 525 22.25 -16.28 8.18
N LEU A 526 21.08 -15.86 8.65
CA LEU A 526 19.88 -16.70 8.73
C LEU A 526 19.44 -17.19 7.34
N LYS A 527 19.55 -16.36 6.30
CA LYS A 527 19.31 -16.77 4.92
C LYS A 527 20.39 -17.74 4.41
N GLY A 528 21.64 -17.45 4.73
CA GLY A 528 22.80 -18.24 4.36
C GLY A 528 22.81 -19.64 4.97
N ILE A 529 22.20 -19.89 6.13
CA ILE A 529 22.18 -21.24 6.71
C ILE A 529 21.11 -22.17 6.12
N TYR A 530 20.26 -21.72 5.20
CA TYR A 530 19.44 -22.63 4.41
C TYR A 530 20.35 -23.50 3.52
N PRO A 531 20.03 -24.80 3.35
CA PRO A 531 20.84 -25.69 2.54
C PRO A 531 20.66 -25.40 1.05
N THR A 532 21.71 -25.61 0.25
CA THR A 532 21.50 -25.70 -1.20
C THR A 532 20.84 -27.04 -1.52
N LEU A 533 19.91 -27.10 -2.49
CA LEU A 533 19.14 -28.32 -2.83
C LEU A 533 20.04 -29.57 -2.99
N LEU A 534 21.25 -29.40 -3.55
CA LEU A 534 22.17 -30.50 -3.87
C LEU A 534 23.43 -30.51 -3.00
N GLU A 535 23.36 -29.90 -1.82
CA GLU A 535 24.51 -29.76 -0.94
C GLU A 535 24.95 -31.08 -0.30
N LYS A 536 26.27 -31.21 -0.12
CA LYS A 536 26.93 -32.27 0.68
C LYS A 536 27.69 -31.74 1.88
N THR A 537 28.16 -30.50 1.79
CA THR A 537 29.09 -29.90 2.74
C THR A 537 28.37 -28.94 3.68
N TYR A 538 27.09 -29.20 4.01
CA TYR A 538 26.25 -28.27 4.78
C TYR A 538 26.95 -27.76 6.03
N GLU A 539 27.42 -28.65 6.91
CA GLU A 539 28.11 -28.25 8.14
C GLU A 539 29.40 -27.47 7.87
N HIS A 540 30.19 -27.88 6.88
CA HIS A 540 31.44 -27.22 6.54
C HIS A 540 31.19 -25.81 5.97
N ARG A 541 30.20 -25.67 5.09
CA ARG A 541 29.81 -24.39 4.48
C ARG A 541 29.23 -23.45 5.52
N VAL A 542 28.31 -23.93 6.37
CA VAL A 542 27.70 -23.10 7.42
C VAL A 542 28.76 -22.59 8.39
N LYS A 543 29.73 -23.42 8.79
CA LYS A 543 30.88 -22.99 9.62
C LYS A 543 31.68 -21.86 8.97
N TYR A 544 31.86 -21.88 7.64
CA TYR A 544 32.54 -20.81 6.92
C TYR A 544 31.69 -19.53 6.84
N TYR A 545 30.37 -19.67 6.66
CA TYR A 545 29.45 -18.55 6.51
C TYR A 545 29.32 -17.67 7.75
N VAL A 546 29.44 -18.28 8.93
CA VAL A 546 29.54 -17.57 10.21
C VAL A 546 30.64 -16.49 10.15
N CYS A 547 31.79 -16.81 9.56
CA CYS A 547 32.93 -15.90 9.48
C CYS A 547 32.82 -14.88 8.34
N GLU A 548 32.07 -15.18 7.27
CA GLU A 548 31.97 -14.35 6.07
C GLU A 548 30.98 -13.18 6.24
N PHE A 549 29.87 -13.40 6.94
CA PHE A 549 28.77 -12.43 7.01
C PHE A 549 28.67 -11.65 8.31
N LEU A 550 29.01 -12.27 9.45
CA LEU A 550 28.87 -11.60 10.75
C LEU A 550 29.93 -10.49 10.85
N LYS A 551 29.46 -9.26 11.06
CA LYS A 551 30.34 -8.09 11.14
C LYS A 551 30.69 -7.78 12.59
N LEU A 552 31.90 -7.22 12.76
CA LEU A 552 32.32 -6.62 14.01
C LEU A 552 31.29 -5.57 14.41
N PRO A 553 30.80 -5.60 15.66
CA PRO A 553 30.02 -4.50 16.19
C PRO A 553 30.82 -3.20 16.04
N ASN A 554 30.22 -2.21 15.38
CA ASN A 554 30.84 -0.90 15.25
C ASN A 554 30.40 -0.03 16.44
N TYR A 555 31.31 0.13 17.40
CA TYR A 555 31.18 0.98 18.60
C TYR A 555 31.79 2.39 18.44
N ALA A 556 31.99 2.86 17.21
CA ALA A 556 32.57 4.18 16.99
C ALA A 556 31.74 5.28 17.68
N LYS A 557 32.45 6.20 18.36
CA LYS A 557 31.89 7.23 19.24
C LYS A 557 30.96 8.23 18.55
N ASP A 558 31.07 8.36 17.23
CA ASP A 558 30.24 9.19 16.36
C ASP A 558 28.88 8.56 16.01
N LYS A 559 28.73 7.23 16.15
CA LYS A 559 27.48 6.51 15.92
C LYS A 559 26.50 6.57 17.10
N TYR A 560 27.02 6.78 18.31
CA TYR A 560 26.23 6.81 19.54
C TYR A 560 26.36 8.18 20.20
N ASN A 561 25.25 8.83 20.53
CA ASN A 561 25.28 10.09 21.27
C ASN A 561 25.64 9.78 22.73
N ILE A 562 26.91 9.89 23.11
CA ILE A 562 27.47 9.39 24.39
C ILE A 562 27.09 10.26 25.61
N ALA A 563 25.93 10.92 25.59
CA ALA A 563 25.46 11.70 26.73
C ALA A 563 24.99 10.80 27.89
N ASN A 564 24.64 9.54 27.62
CA ASN A 564 24.13 8.59 28.60
C ASN A 564 25.25 7.71 29.19
N GLU A 565 25.44 7.82 30.51
CA GLU A 565 26.46 7.10 31.28
C GLU A 565 26.38 5.57 31.12
N MET A 566 25.18 5.00 30.97
CA MET A 566 24.98 3.56 30.81
C MET A 566 25.42 3.09 29.41
N ILE A 567 25.16 3.89 28.39
CA ILE A 567 25.64 3.63 27.02
C ILE A 567 27.17 3.71 26.99
N ALA A 568 27.75 4.71 27.65
CA ALA A 568 29.19 4.87 27.78
C ALA A 568 29.83 3.66 28.50
N GLU A 569 29.28 3.25 29.64
CA GLU A 569 29.77 2.11 30.41
C GLU A 569 29.71 0.80 29.61
N ILE A 570 28.61 0.56 28.88
CA ILE A 570 28.48 -0.61 28.00
C ILE A 570 29.53 -0.58 26.89
N ILE A 571 29.71 0.55 26.22
CA ILE A 571 30.70 0.68 25.15
C ILE A 571 32.12 0.53 25.69
N ASP A 572 32.44 1.08 26.86
CA ASP A 572 33.78 1.04 27.45
C ASP A 572 34.17 -0.38 27.93
N LYS A 573 33.19 -1.19 28.38
CA LYS A 573 33.44 -2.60 28.75
C LYS A 573 33.33 -3.58 27.57
N SER A 574 32.71 -3.16 26.47
CA SER A 574 32.50 -4.00 25.28
C SER A 574 33.81 -4.33 24.58
N ASN A 575 33.99 -5.62 24.25
CA ASN A 575 35.09 -6.08 23.41
C ASN A 575 34.51 -6.59 22.07
N PRO A 576 34.74 -5.88 20.94
CA PRO A 576 34.20 -6.26 19.64
C PRO A 576 34.53 -7.70 19.21
N ASP A 577 35.72 -8.20 19.55
CA ASP A 577 36.15 -9.55 19.19
C ASP A 577 35.41 -10.61 20.00
N GLN A 578 35.26 -10.37 21.32
CA GLN A 578 34.48 -11.25 22.19
C GLN A 578 33.01 -11.28 21.77
N GLU A 579 32.45 -10.13 21.40
CA GLU A 579 31.06 -10.06 20.96
C GLU A 579 30.80 -10.74 19.61
N ILE A 580 31.76 -10.71 18.68
CA ILE A 580 31.68 -11.58 17.51
C ILE A 580 31.64 -13.03 17.95
N GLN A 581 32.52 -13.44 18.85
CA GLN A 581 32.56 -14.83 19.31
C GLN A 581 31.23 -15.23 19.97
N ASP A 582 30.62 -14.33 20.72
CA ASP A 582 29.30 -14.54 21.32
C ASP A 582 28.20 -14.60 20.25
N LYS A 583 28.22 -13.71 19.25
CA LYS A 583 27.32 -13.79 18.06
C LYS A 583 27.45 -15.15 17.38
N VAL A 584 28.66 -15.64 17.15
CA VAL A 584 28.92 -16.96 16.58
C VAL A 584 28.32 -18.05 17.46
N ASN A 585 28.63 -18.05 18.76
CA ASN A 585 28.19 -19.09 19.68
C ASN A 585 26.65 -19.14 19.82
N THR A 586 25.97 -18.00 19.72
CA THR A 586 24.50 -17.91 19.83
C THR A 586 23.78 -18.19 18.51
N LEU A 587 24.37 -17.80 17.37
CA LEU A 587 23.74 -17.98 16.05
C LEU A 587 24.08 -19.33 15.41
N LEU A 588 25.26 -19.92 15.68
CA LEU A 588 25.65 -21.22 15.13
C LEU A 588 24.66 -22.35 15.48
N PRO A 589 24.06 -22.42 16.69
CA PRO A 589 23.01 -23.39 17.02
C PRO A 589 21.72 -23.26 16.20
N GLN A 590 21.54 -22.19 15.42
CA GLN A 590 20.41 -22.04 14.51
C GLN A 590 20.49 -22.95 13.29
N ARG A 591 21.67 -23.53 13.00
CA ARG A 591 21.86 -24.48 11.90
C ARG A 591 21.23 -25.84 12.19
N MET A 592 20.96 -26.61 11.13
CA MET A 592 20.61 -28.02 11.28
C MET A 592 21.83 -28.87 11.69
N SER A 593 21.61 -29.87 12.53
CA SER A 593 22.48 -31.04 12.67
C SER A 593 22.41 -31.92 11.42
N ASN A 594 23.31 -32.90 11.29
CA ASN A 594 23.27 -33.85 10.17
C ASN A 594 21.97 -34.69 10.15
N GLU A 595 21.44 -35.04 11.32
CA GLU A 595 20.15 -35.73 11.46
C GLU A 595 18.99 -34.83 11.01
N GLU A 596 18.94 -33.59 11.48
CA GLU A 596 17.92 -32.60 11.09
C GLU A 596 18.00 -32.25 9.60
N MET A 597 19.21 -32.18 9.02
CA MET A 597 19.40 -31.95 7.59
C MET A 597 18.89 -33.12 6.75
N SER A 598 19.08 -34.36 7.22
CA SER A 598 18.57 -35.55 6.54
C SER A 598 17.04 -35.55 6.58
N LEU A 599 16.45 -35.27 7.75
CA LEU A 599 15.01 -35.10 7.90
C LEU A 599 14.45 -33.94 7.07
N PHE A 600 15.19 -32.84 6.95
CA PHE A 600 14.79 -31.70 6.13
C PHE A 600 14.76 -32.05 4.64
N ILE A 601 15.75 -32.81 4.16
CA ILE A 601 15.76 -33.30 2.77
C ILE A 601 14.55 -34.19 2.54
N ASP A 602 14.30 -35.17 3.42
CA ASP A 602 13.18 -36.11 3.30
C ASP A 602 11.82 -35.39 3.30
N ARG A 603 11.72 -34.26 4.01
CA ARG A 603 10.50 -33.45 4.12
C ARG A 603 10.42 -32.31 3.11
N PHE A 604 11.44 -32.13 2.28
CA PHE A 604 11.49 -31.00 1.37
C PHE A 604 10.32 -31.09 0.38
N PRO A 605 9.60 -29.98 0.10
CA PRO A 605 8.47 -30.02 -0.83
C PRO A 605 8.90 -30.56 -2.18
N ILE A 606 8.09 -31.41 -2.79
CA ILE A 606 8.33 -31.91 -4.14
C ILE A 606 7.71 -30.95 -5.18
N VAL A 607 8.26 -30.94 -6.41
CA VAL A 607 7.92 -29.96 -7.47
C VAL A 607 6.40 -29.85 -7.69
N PHE A 608 5.71 -30.96 -7.93
CA PHE A 608 4.29 -30.98 -8.30
C PHE A 608 3.33 -31.29 -7.14
N GLN A 609 3.87 -31.57 -5.95
CA GLN A 609 3.06 -31.90 -4.77
C GLN A 609 2.30 -30.67 -4.24
N SER A 610 0.99 -30.82 -3.99
CA SER A 610 0.21 -29.79 -3.30
C SER A 610 0.43 -29.83 -1.79
N HIS A 611 0.08 -28.77 -1.06
CA HIS A 611 0.20 -28.79 0.40
C HIS A 611 -0.75 -29.84 1.03
N THR A 612 -1.92 -30.08 0.43
CA THR A 612 -2.85 -31.11 0.89
C THR A 612 -2.26 -32.52 0.76
N ASP A 613 -1.72 -32.86 -0.42
CA ASP A 613 -1.07 -34.17 -0.66
C ASP A 613 0.17 -34.34 0.23
N TYR A 614 0.89 -33.24 0.47
CA TYR A 614 2.00 -33.22 1.42
C TYR A 614 1.53 -33.59 2.83
N LEU A 615 0.45 -33.00 3.34
CA LEU A 615 -0.07 -33.35 4.66
C LEU A 615 -0.54 -34.81 4.74
N GLU A 616 -1.19 -35.33 3.70
CA GLU A 616 -1.65 -36.74 3.67
C GLU A 616 -0.48 -37.72 3.84
N ASN A 617 0.64 -37.49 3.15
CA ASN A 617 1.84 -38.32 3.23
C ASN A 617 2.50 -38.32 4.63
N TYR A 618 2.25 -37.30 5.46
CA TYR A 618 2.85 -37.16 6.80
C TYR A 618 1.83 -37.21 7.95
N SER A 619 0.55 -37.39 7.66
CA SER A 619 -0.55 -37.30 8.63
C SER A 619 -0.61 -38.46 9.65
N ASN A 620 0.02 -39.60 9.35
CA ASN A 620 -0.02 -40.81 10.21
C ASN A 620 1.23 -41.04 11.06
N ASP A 621 2.26 -40.20 10.94
CA ASP A 621 3.58 -40.48 11.49
C ASP A 621 3.89 -39.56 12.70
N LEU A 622 3.57 -40.02 13.92
CA LEU A 622 3.80 -39.29 15.19
C LEU A 622 5.29 -38.90 15.42
N VAL A 623 6.19 -39.53 14.66
CA VAL A 623 7.64 -39.26 14.67
C VAL A 623 8.00 -38.14 13.68
N ASN A 624 7.25 -37.96 12.59
CA ASN A 624 7.56 -37.07 11.47
C ASN A 624 6.48 -35.98 11.27
N LEU A 625 6.69 -34.83 11.91
CA LEU A 625 5.77 -33.69 11.81
C LEU A 625 5.97 -32.92 10.48
N PRO A 626 4.90 -32.55 9.76
CA PRO A 626 4.99 -31.82 8.50
C PRO A 626 5.48 -30.37 8.69
N LEU A 627 6.01 -29.78 7.61
CA LEU A 627 6.27 -28.34 7.51
C LEU A 627 4.97 -27.54 7.65
N ASP A 628 5.04 -26.37 8.26
CA ASP A 628 3.91 -25.43 8.23
C ASP A 628 3.63 -24.91 6.81
N GLU A 629 2.37 -24.60 6.50
CA GLU A 629 1.91 -24.19 5.17
C GLU A 629 2.67 -22.98 4.62
N ARG A 630 2.96 -21.98 5.47
CA ARG A 630 3.66 -20.77 5.06
C ARG A 630 5.09 -21.10 4.61
N LEU A 631 5.78 -21.94 5.37
CA LEU A 631 7.13 -22.38 5.03
C LEU A 631 7.14 -23.31 3.80
N PHE A 632 6.17 -24.22 3.68
CA PHE A 632 6.01 -25.08 2.50
C PHE A 632 5.96 -24.24 1.22
N HIS A 633 5.08 -23.24 1.17
CA HIS A 633 4.98 -22.36 0.00
C HIS A 633 6.24 -21.50 -0.18
N SER A 634 6.81 -20.97 0.90
CA SER A 634 8.05 -20.18 0.84
C SER A 634 9.22 -20.96 0.23
N LEU A 635 9.38 -22.23 0.61
CA LEU A 635 10.39 -23.14 0.04
C LEU A 635 10.13 -23.40 -1.44
N LYS A 636 8.89 -23.72 -1.82
CA LYS A 636 8.54 -23.95 -3.23
C LYS A 636 8.84 -22.73 -4.09
N THR A 637 8.39 -21.55 -3.68
CA THR A 637 8.60 -20.30 -4.42
C THR A 637 10.07 -19.93 -4.52
N ALA A 638 10.87 -20.17 -3.48
CA ALA A 638 12.28 -19.83 -3.50
C ALA A 638 13.11 -20.81 -4.35
N TYR A 639 12.94 -22.11 -4.16
CA TYR A 639 13.86 -23.12 -4.68
C TYR A 639 13.49 -23.69 -6.05
N PHE A 640 12.21 -23.72 -6.40
CA PHE A 640 11.80 -24.22 -7.71
C PHE A 640 11.91 -23.13 -8.77
N ILE A 641 12.36 -23.55 -9.96
CA ILE A 641 12.59 -22.71 -11.13
C ILE A 641 11.24 -22.55 -11.83
N SER A 642 10.81 -21.31 -12.07
CA SER A 642 9.60 -21.06 -12.86
C SER A 642 9.86 -21.37 -14.33
N ILE A 643 8.85 -21.73 -15.13
CA ILE A 643 9.03 -22.11 -16.55
C ILE A 643 9.47 -20.93 -17.43
N ASP A 644 9.11 -19.71 -17.05
CA ASP A 644 9.36 -18.46 -17.76
C ASP A 644 10.66 -17.75 -17.39
N GLU A 645 11.28 -18.17 -16.30
CA GLU A 645 12.49 -17.55 -15.77
C GLU A 645 13.73 -17.98 -16.58
N ILE A 646 14.55 -17.04 -17.07
CA ILE A 646 15.87 -17.38 -17.63
C ILE A 646 16.92 -17.58 -16.53
N TYR A 647 18.07 -18.16 -16.85
CA TYR A 647 19.09 -18.45 -15.82
C TYR A 647 19.56 -17.18 -15.08
N GLU A 648 19.76 -16.07 -15.78
CA GLU A 648 20.21 -14.82 -15.16
C GLU A 648 19.14 -14.23 -14.23
N GLU A 649 17.86 -14.33 -14.57
CA GLU A 649 16.75 -13.92 -13.70
C GLU A 649 16.66 -14.82 -12.46
N TYR A 650 16.78 -16.14 -12.64
CA TYR A 650 16.84 -17.11 -11.55
C TYR A 650 18.01 -16.83 -10.61
N LYS A 651 19.19 -16.60 -11.18
CA LYS A 651 20.40 -16.29 -10.43
C LYS A 651 20.23 -14.99 -9.65
N ALA A 652 19.75 -13.92 -10.30
CA ALA A 652 19.50 -12.64 -9.67
C ALA A 652 18.43 -12.75 -8.56
N ARG A 653 17.36 -13.54 -8.77
CA ARG A 653 16.34 -13.80 -7.75
C ARG A 653 16.95 -14.52 -6.55
N MET A 654 17.71 -15.59 -6.76
CA MET A 654 18.36 -16.33 -5.68
C MET A 654 19.36 -15.44 -4.91
N GLU A 655 20.15 -14.64 -5.61
CA GLU A 655 21.07 -13.67 -5.00
C GLU A 655 20.33 -12.59 -4.20
N SER A 656 19.21 -12.07 -4.71
CA SER A 656 18.37 -11.10 -4.00
C SER A 656 17.75 -11.67 -2.72
N LEU A 657 17.54 -12.99 -2.70
CA LEU A 657 17.09 -13.76 -1.54
C LEU A 657 18.25 -14.14 -0.63
N GLU A 658 19.49 -13.76 -0.90
CA GLU A 658 20.70 -14.19 -0.19
C GLU A 658 20.84 -15.73 -0.16
N LEU A 659 20.35 -16.40 -1.21
CA LEU A 659 20.44 -17.84 -1.44
C LEU A 659 21.42 -18.12 -2.59
N ARG A 660 21.91 -19.36 -2.69
CA ARG A 660 22.79 -19.77 -3.80
C ARG A 660 21.97 -20.35 -4.95
N ALA A 661 22.14 -19.77 -6.13
CA ALA A 661 21.62 -20.32 -7.37
C ALA A 661 22.24 -21.69 -7.70
N LEU A 662 21.46 -22.56 -8.33
CA LEU A 662 21.96 -23.77 -8.98
C LEU A 662 22.93 -23.41 -10.13
N ALA A 663 23.84 -24.32 -10.46
CA ALA A 663 24.69 -24.17 -11.64
C ALA A 663 23.84 -24.25 -12.92
N LEU A 664 24.25 -23.53 -13.98
CA LEU A 664 23.51 -23.42 -15.25
C LEU A 664 23.11 -24.79 -15.85
N ASN A 665 23.99 -25.78 -15.78
CA ASN A 665 23.70 -27.13 -16.29
C ASN A 665 22.60 -27.84 -15.49
N ILE A 666 22.58 -27.67 -14.17
CA ILE A 666 21.51 -28.21 -13.31
C ILE A 666 20.21 -27.44 -13.53
N PHE A 667 20.27 -26.11 -13.69
CA PHE A 667 19.11 -25.30 -14.05
C PHE A 667 18.48 -25.79 -15.35
N ARG A 668 19.29 -26.00 -16.41
CA ARG A 668 18.81 -26.54 -17.69
C ARG A 668 18.22 -27.93 -17.53
N TYR A 669 18.83 -28.80 -16.72
CA TYR A 669 18.26 -30.11 -16.40
C TYR A 669 16.88 -29.99 -15.73
N CYS A 670 16.72 -29.12 -14.74
CA CYS A 670 15.42 -28.87 -14.10
C CYS A 670 14.37 -28.33 -15.10
N LYS A 671 14.77 -27.53 -16.10
CA LYS A 671 13.87 -27.05 -17.17
C LYS A 671 13.46 -28.15 -18.16
N LYS A 672 14.35 -29.12 -18.44
CA LYS A 672 14.05 -30.26 -19.34
C LYS A 672 13.04 -31.24 -18.77
N PHE A 673 12.83 -31.20 -17.45
CA PHE A 673 11.86 -32.06 -16.79
C PHE A 673 10.41 -31.69 -17.11
N TYR A 674 10.11 -30.41 -17.41
CA TYR A 674 8.78 -30.03 -17.88
C TYR A 674 8.44 -30.81 -19.16
N PRO A 675 7.34 -31.59 -19.17
CA PRO A 675 6.97 -32.41 -20.31
C PRO A 675 6.86 -31.60 -21.61
N ASP A 676 7.32 -32.23 -22.69
CA ASP A 676 7.18 -31.71 -24.04
C ASP A 676 5.74 -31.94 -24.52
N LEU A 677 5.11 -30.94 -25.11
CA LEU A 677 3.74 -31.06 -25.61
C LEU A 677 3.61 -31.98 -26.82
N ILE A 678 4.68 -32.10 -27.60
CA ILE A 678 4.62 -32.66 -28.96
C ILE A 678 5.17 -34.07 -28.99
N LYS A 679 6.11 -34.38 -28.10
CA LYS A 679 6.69 -35.72 -28.03
C LYS A 679 5.71 -36.69 -27.38
N ASN A 680 5.78 -37.96 -27.78
CA ASN A 680 5.18 -39.02 -26.98
C ASN A 680 6.03 -39.25 -25.72
N TYR A 681 5.48 -40.02 -24.77
CA TYR A 681 6.15 -40.29 -23.50
C TYR A 681 7.53 -40.94 -23.68
N ASP A 682 7.69 -41.86 -24.64
CA ASP A 682 8.96 -42.55 -24.90
C ASP A 682 10.04 -41.62 -25.43
N ASP A 683 9.67 -40.69 -26.32
CA ASP A 683 10.57 -39.66 -26.86
C ASP A 683 10.96 -38.64 -25.79
N TYR A 684 10.02 -38.22 -24.94
CA TYR A 684 10.30 -37.37 -23.76
C TYR A 684 11.29 -38.07 -22.82
N LYS A 685 10.99 -39.32 -22.44
CA LYS A 685 11.81 -40.14 -21.56
C LYS A 685 13.21 -40.37 -22.12
N SER A 686 13.31 -40.62 -23.42
CA SER A 686 14.59 -40.80 -24.11
C SER A 686 15.40 -39.50 -24.13
N SER A 687 14.75 -38.35 -24.39
CA SER A 687 15.42 -37.05 -24.39
C SER A 687 15.97 -36.64 -23.02
N ILE A 688 15.26 -36.96 -21.93
CA ILE A 688 15.78 -36.73 -20.57
C ILE A 688 16.96 -37.64 -20.28
N LYS A 689 16.89 -38.93 -20.66
CA LYS A 689 18.00 -39.88 -20.48
C LYS A 689 19.24 -39.50 -21.29
N GLU A 690 19.06 -39.01 -22.52
CA GLU A 690 20.17 -38.50 -23.32
C GLU A 690 20.80 -37.28 -22.66
N TYR A 691 19.99 -36.33 -22.18
CA TYR A 691 20.48 -35.14 -21.49
C TYR A 691 21.21 -35.50 -20.18
N GLU A 692 20.68 -36.46 -19.42
CA GLU A 692 21.32 -37.06 -18.23
C GLU A 692 22.71 -37.64 -18.58
N ASN A 693 22.80 -38.38 -19.69
CA ASN A 693 24.06 -38.99 -20.12
C ASN A 693 25.09 -37.97 -20.64
N PHE A 694 24.64 -36.90 -21.32
CA PHE A 694 25.52 -35.91 -21.96
C PHE A 694 26.00 -34.79 -21.04
N GLU A 695 25.10 -34.20 -20.24
CA GLU A 695 25.38 -32.97 -19.46
C GLU A 695 25.76 -33.26 -18.00
N ILE A 696 25.32 -34.41 -17.45
CA ILE A 696 25.63 -34.80 -16.06
C ILE A 696 26.89 -35.67 -15.94
N LYS A 697 27.48 -36.16 -17.07
CA LYS A 697 28.72 -36.98 -17.16
C LYS A 697 29.29 -37.37 -15.79
N ASN A 698 28.85 -38.53 -15.29
CA ASN A 698 29.02 -39.04 -13.91
C ASN A 698 30.36 -38.63 -13.25
N PRO A 699 30.35 -38.10 -12.00
CA PRO A 699 30.32 -39.01 -10.87
C PRO A 699 29.68 -38.39 -9.62
N TYR A 700 28.36 -38.32 -9.49
CA TYR A 700 27.72 -38.06 -8.19
C TYR A 700 26.34 -38.69 -8.14
N ASN A 701 26.30 -40.02 -8.01
CA ASN A 701 25.10 -40.82 -7.75
C ASN A 701 24.17 -40.16 -6.70
N TYR A 702 24.76 -39.46 -5.72
CA TYR A 702 24.02 -38.70 -4.72
C TYR A 702 23.21 -37.49 -5.23
N LYS A 703 23.72 -36.68 -6.18
CA LYS A 703 23.00 -35.50 -6.70
C LYS A 703 21.81 -35.96 -7.49
N PHE A 704 22.02 -37.00 -8.29
CA PHE A 704 20.97 -37.67 -9.04
C PHE A 704 19.93 -38.31 -8.11
N ASN A 705 20.34 -39.01 -7.05
CA ASN A 705 19.41 -39.55 -6.05
C ASN A 705 18.60 -38.45 -5.32
N LYS A 706 19.18 -37.27 -5.08
CA LYS A 706 18.43 -36.13 -4.53
C LYS A 706 17.44 -35.54 -5.54
N LEU A 707 17.82 -35.44 -6.82
CA LEU A 707 16.90 -35.01 -7.89
C LEU A 707 15.76 -36.02 -8.07
N LEU A 708 16.06 -37.32 -8.01
CA LEU A 708 15.07 -38.42 -7.94
C LEU A 708 14.08 -38.21 -6.79
N HIS A 709 14.60 -37.95 -5.57
CA HIS A 709 13.76 -37.73 -4.40
C HIS A 709 12.85 -36.49 -4.52
N LEU A 710 13.34 -35.43 -5.19
CA LEU A 710 12.57 -34.20 -5.44
C LEU A 710 11.62 -34.30 -6.65
N GLU A 711 11.47 -35.50 -7.22
CA GLU A 711 10.75 -35.77 -8.48
C GLU A 711 11.19 -34.88 -9.65
N ILE A 712 12.49 -34.52 -9.71
CA ILE A 712 13.10 -33.85 -10.87
C ILE A 712 13.69 -34.93 -11.80
N ILE A 713 12.83 -35.83 -12.25
CA ILE A 713 13.11 -37.00 -13.10
C ILE A 713 11.87 -37.33 -13.92
N THR A 714 11.98 -38.05 -15.05
CA THR A 714 10.83 -38.42 -15.89
C THR A 714 9.59 -38.78 -15.07
N ILE A 715 8.51 -38.01 -15.21
CA ILE A 715 7.22 -38.31 -14.57
C ILE A 715 6.65 -39.63 -15.07
N SER A 716 5.68 -40.19 -14.37
CA SER A 716 4.99 -41.40 -14.85
C SER A 716 4.28 -41.15 -16.19
N GLU A 717 4.00 -42.21 -16.94
CA GLU A 717 3.24 -42.07 -18.19
C GLU A 717 1.83 -41.50 -17.94
N GLU A 718 1.21 -41.87 -16.82
CA GLU A 718 -0.09 -41.36 -16.40
C GLU A 718 -0.04 -39.86 -16.07
N ASP A 719 0.99 -39.42 -15.34
CA ASP A 719 1.22 -38.00 -15.05
C ASP A 719 1.58 -37.21 -16.31
N TYR A 720 2.32 -37.82 -17.24
CA TYR A 720 2.65 -37.23 -18.54
C TYR A 720 1.40 -36.98 -19.37
N GLN A 721 0.53 -37.99 -19.50
CA GLN A 721 -0.74 -37.87 -20.20
C GLN A 721 -1.66 -36.86 -19.49
N THR A 722 -1.67 -36.84 -18.16
CA THR A 722 -2.42 -35.88 -17.35
C THR A 722 -1.90 -34.45 -17.55
N PHE A 723 -0.58 -34.27 -17.59
CA PHE A 723 0.06 -32.99 -17.87
C PHE A 723 -0.31 -32.49 -19.27
N GLN A 724 -0.17 -33.32 -20.31
CA GLN A 724 -0.54 -32.96 -21.68
C GLN A 724 -2.02 -32.60 -21.80
N LYS A 725 -2.91 -33.40 -21.19
CA LYS A 725 -4.36 -33.15 -21.18
C LYS A 725 -4.74 -31.84 -20.50
N ASN A 726 -3.98 -31.43 -19.48
CA ASN A 726 -4.23 -30.20 -18.72
C ASN A 726 -3.33 -29.03 -19.11
N PHE A 727 -2.50 -29.19 -20.14
CA PHE A 727 -1.62 -28.13 -20.62
C PHE A 727 -2.45 -26.95 -21.17
N PRO A 728 -2.13 -25.69 -20.79
CA PRO A 728 -2.87 -24.53 -21.23
C PRO A 728 -2.88 -24.40 -22.76
N ARG A 729 -4.05 -24.23 -23.37
CA ARG A 729 -4.15 -23.77 -24.76
C ARG A 729 -3.75 -22.30 -24.83
N ALA A 730 -3.21 -21.87 -25.97
CA ALA A 730 -2.81 -20.47 -26.20
C ALA A 730 -3.93 -19.49 -25.81
N PHE A 731 -5.19 -19.81 -26.13
CA PHE A 731 -6.35 -18.94 -25.92
C PHE A 731 -7.26 -19.34 -24.74
N ASP A 732 -6.86 -20.25 -23.86
CA ASP A 732 -7.65 -20.57 -22.64
C ASP A 732 -7.80 -19.33 -21.73
N THR A 733 -8.90 -19.18 -20.99
CA THR A 733 -9.00 -18.12 -19.95
C THR A 733 -8.86 -18.60 -18.53
N SER A 734 -8.49 -17.64 -17.67
CA SER A 734 -8.47 -17.77 -16.22
C SER A 734 -9.82 -18.11 -15.59
N VAL A 735 -10.94 -17.78 -16.25
CA VAL A 735 -12.31 -17.93 -15.71
C VAL A 735 -12.85 -19.36 -15.80
N ASP A 736 -12.41 -20.17 -16.77
CA ASP A 736 -12.80 -21.59 -16.85
C ASP A 736 -12.36 -22.39 -15.61
N ARG A 737 -11.36 -21.93 -14.86
CA ARG A 737 -10.90 -22.63 -13.65
C ARG A 737 -11.81 -22.51 -12.45
N GLN A 738 -12.71 -21.53 -12.42
CA GLN A 738 -13.68 -21.44 -11.34
C GLN A 738 -14.80 -22.48 -11.52
N HIS A 739 -15.04 -22.94 -12.75
CA HIS A 739 -15.86 -24.12 -13.06
C HIS A 739 -15.07 -25.45 -12.93
N VAL A 740 -13.73 -25.44 -13.07
CA VAL A 740 -12.83 -26.57 -12.78
C VAL A 740 -12.37 -26.59 -11.31
N LYS A 741 -13.18 -26.06 -10.39
CA LYS A 741 -12.98 -26.30 -8.94
C LYS A 741 -13.20 -27.77 -8.53
N ASN A 742 -13.73 -28.60 -9.44
CA ASN A 742 -14.09 -29.99 -9.17
C ASN A 742 -13.24 -31.00 -9.93
N ASN A 743 -11.90 -30.85 -9.92
CA ASN A 743 -10.85 -31.86 -10.22
C ASN A 743 -9.89 -31.46 -11.36
N ALA A 744 -8.58 -31.54 -11.07
CA ALA A 744 -7.49 -31.85 -11.99
C ALA A 744 -6.74 -30.74 -12.79
N SER A 745 -6.84 -29.43 -12.49
CA SER A 745 -5.90 -28.46 -13.11
C SER A 745 -4.60 -28.35 -12.31
N ILE A 746 -3.51 -28.93 -12.83
CA ILE A 746 -2.16 -28.92 -12.23
C ILE A 746 -1.46 -27.54 -12.24
N PHE A 747 -2.00 -26.54 -12.97
CA PHE A 747 -1.40 -25.21 -13.09
C PHE A 747 -2.26 -24.14 -12.42
N ASN A 748 -1.64 -23.27 -11.62
CA ASN A 748 -2.29 -22.04 -11.14
C ASN A 748 -2.30 -20.95 -12.23
N HIS A 749 -2.96 -19.81 -11.97
CA HIS A 749 -3.14 -18.73 -12.94
C HIS A 749 -1.81 -18.29 -13.56
N ASP A 750 -0.85 -17.94 -12.71
CA ASP A 750 0.43 -17.37 -13.13
C ASP A 750 1.25 -18.40 -13.90
N ASN A 751 1.28 -19.66 -13.45
CA ASN A 751 1.91 -20.76 -14.19
C ASN A 751 1.33 -20.88 -15.61
N SER A 752 0.02 -20.70 -15.77
CA SER A 752 -0.65 -20.78 -17.08
C SER A 752 -0.20 -19.68 -18.03
N ASP A 753 -0.13 -18.44 -17.54
CA ASP A 753 0.24 -17.29 -18.36
C ASP A 753 1.73 -17.31 -18.72
N SER A 754 2.58 -17.69 -17.76
CA SER A 754 4.01 -17.96 -17.96
C SER A 754 4.22 -19.04 -19.03
N ILE A 755 3.49 -20.15 -18.95
CA ILE A 755 3.55 -21.21 -19.97
C ILE A 755 3.19 -20.65 -21.35
N LYS A 756 2.09 -19.90 -21.47
CA LYS A 756 1.64 -19.39 -22.77
C LYS A 756 2.62 -18.39 -23.36
N THR A 757 3.12 -17.47 -22.55
CA THR A 757 4.04 -16.41 -22.96
C THR A 757 5.39 -16.97 -23.39
N CYS A 758 5.83 -18.06 -22.77
CA CYS A 758 7.14 -18.64 -23.00
C CYS A 758 7.14 -19.75 -24.04
N TYR A 759 6.14 -20.62 -24.07
CA TYR A 759 6.15 -21.81 -24.91
C TYR A 759 5.70 -21.54 -26.34
N PHE A 760 4.58 -20.83 -26.52
CA PHE A 760 4.00 -20.63 -27.85
C PHE A 760 4.82 -19.62 -28.67
N PRO A 761 4.95 -19.84 -30.00
CA PRO A 761 5.46 -18.84 -30.92
C PRO A 761 4.64 -17.55 -30.85
N ARG A 762 5.33 -16.40 -30.81
CA ARG A 762 4.64 -15.10 -30.93
C ARG A 762 4.25 -14.85 -32.38
N LEU A 763 3.18 -14.08 -32.58
CA LEU A 763 2.70 -13.81 -33.93
C LEU A 763 3.70 -12.97 -34.75
N ASN A 764 4.51 -12.14 -34.10
CA ASN A 764 5.56 -11.34 -34.74
C ASN A 764 6.96 -11.97 -34.77
N GLU A 765 7.09 -13.21 -34.36
CA GLU A 765 8.37 -13.89 -34.23
C GLU A 765 8.58 -14.83 -35.41
N TYR A 766 9.79 -14.85 -35.96
CA TYR A 766 10.25 -15.82 -36.96
C TYR A 766 11.00 -16.96 -36.27
N TYR A 767 11.22 -18.07 -36.99
CA TYR A 767 11.69 -19.30 -36.37
C TYR A 767 13.03 -19.16 -35.62
N ASP A 768 14.01 -18.44 -36.15
CA ASP A 768 15.31 -18.25 -35.47
C ASP A 768 15.20 -17.42 -34.19
N THR A 769 14.36 -16.38 -34.18
CA THR A 769 14.08 -15.61 -32.95
C THR A 769 13.38 -16.46 -31.90
N TYR A 770 12.47 -17.33 -32.33
CA TYR A 770 11.83 -18.30 -31.46
C TYR A 770 12.83 -19.28 -30.86
N ILE A 771 13.69 -19.89 -31.68
CA ILE A 771 14.76 -20.78 -31.20
C ILE A 771 15.60 -20.07 -30.15
N THR A 772 16.05 -18.85 -30.43
CA THR A 772 16.89 -18.06 -29.53
C THR A 772 16.20 -17.84 -28.18
N ARG A 773 14.92 -17.44 -28.19
CA ARG A 773 14.12 -17.21 -26.98
C ARG A 773 13.94 -18.49 -26.16
N ILE A 774 13.57 -19.59 -26.80
CA ILE A 774 13.30 -20.88 -26.15
C ILE A 774 14.57 -21.53 -25.59
N VAL A 775 15.69 -21.43 -26.32
CA VAL A 775 17.00 -21.89 -25.85
C VAL A 775 17.46 -21.09 -24.63
N ASN A 776 17.27 -19.77 -24.63
CA ASN A 776 17.59 -18.91 -23.49
C ASN A 776 16.74 -19.25 -22.25
N LEU A 777 15.49 -19.65 -22.45
CA LEU A 777 14.59 -20.16 -21.40
C LEU A 777 14.97 -21.58 -20.91
N GLY A 778 15.87 -22.28 -21.61
CA GLY A 778 16.28 -23.65 -21.29
C GLY A 778 15.22 -24.71 -21.64
N LEU A 779 14.22 -24.35 -22.46
CA LEU A 779 13.09 -25.21 -22.83
C LEU A 779 13.41 -26.06 -24.08
N ASN A 780 12.46 -26.90 -24.50
CA ASN A 780 12.55 -27.66 -25.76
C ASN A 780 12.05 -26.79 -26.92
N VAL A 781 12.85 -26.73 -27.98
CA VAL A 781 12.52 -26.01 -29.20
C VAL A 781 11.56 -26.85 -30.03
N LEU A 782 10.44 -26.24 -30.45
CA LEU A 782 9.53 -26.83 -31.42
C LEU A 782 10.22 -27.02 -32.77
N ASP A 783 9.96 -28.14 -33.45
CA ASP A 783 10.36 -28.26 -34.84
C ASP A 783 9.64 -27.20 -35.71
N TYR A 784 10.21 -26.90 -36.88
CA TYR A 784 9.70 -25.84 -37.75
C TYR A 784 8.23 -26.06 -38.15
N LYS A 785 7.80 -27.32 -38.33
CA LYS A 785 6.41 -27.62 -38.73
C LYS A 785 5.44 -27.31 -37.59
N SER A 786 5.79 -27.70 -36.37
CA SER A 786 5.04 -27.40 -35.15
C SER A 786 4.98 -25.90 -34.87
N PHE A 787 6.09 -25.19 -35.12
CA PHE A 787 6.14 -23.73 -35.06
C PHE A 787 5.12 -23.10 -36.03
N VAL A 788 5.11 -23.52 -37.31
CA VAL A 788 4.15 -23.04 -38.31
C VAL A 788 2.70 -23.38 -37.93
N PHE A 789 2.44 -24.57 -37.37
CA PHE A 789 1.11 -24.93 -36.87
C PHE A 789 0.65 -23.97 -35.77
N PHE A 790 1.47 -23.71 -34.75
CA PHE A 790 1.11 -22.78 -33.67
C PHE A 790 1.06 -21.32 -34.13
N LYS A 791 1.68 -20.98 -35.27
CA LYS A 791 1.47 -19.68 -35.94
C LYS A 791 0.13 -19.63 -36.68
N ALA A 792 -0.33 -20.75 -37.24
CA ALA A 792 -1.58 -20.84 -37.97
C ALA A 792 -2.83 -20.82 -37.08
N ILE A 793 -2.73 -21.20 -35.79
CA ILE A 793 -3.87 -21.10 -34.85
C ILE A 793 -4.24 -19.65 -34.51
N TYR A 794 -3.37 -18.67 -34.75
CA TYR A 794 -3.74 -17.27 -34.59
C TYR A 794 -4.71 -16.88 -35.73
N PRO A 795 -5.90 -16.33 -35.44
CA PRO A 795 -6.80 -15.92 -36.50
C PRO A 795 -6.15 -14.78 -37.29
N ASN A 796 -6.27 -14.82 -38.61
CA ASN A 796 -5.79 -13.75 -39.47
C ASN A 796 -6.96 -13.04 -40.19
N PRO A 797 -6.80 -11.78 -40.60
CA PRO A 797 -7.82 -11.02 -41.31
C PRO A 797 -8.40 -11.65 -42.57
N VAL A 798 -7.59 -12.44 -43.29
CA VAL A 798 -7.99 -13.06 -44.55
C VAL A 798 -8.99 -14.20 -44.32
N THR A 799 -8.91 -14.88 -43.18
CA THR A 799 -9.83 -15.97 -42.80
C THR A 799 -10.86 -15.57 -41.75
N ALA A 800 -10.77 -14.37 -41.16
CA ALA A 800 -11.45 -13.91 -39.94
C ALA A 800 -12.99 -14.05 -39.88
N LEU A 801 -13.65 -14.40 -40.98
CA LEU A 801 -15.11 -14.43 -41.14
C LEU A 801 -15.64 -15.79 -41.59
N ASP A 802 -14.73 -16.71 -41.88
CA ASP A 802 -15.08 -18.05 -42.32
C ASP A 802 -14.30 -19.01 -41.44
N TYR A 803 -14.95 -19.42 -40.34
CA TYR A 803 -14.38 -20.38 -39.41
C TYR A 803 -14.03 -21.70 -40.11
N LYS A 804 -14.81 -22.10 -41.12
CA LYS A 804 -14.52 -23.29 -41.91
C LYS A 804 -13.22 -23.11 -42.69
N LYS A 805 -13.03 -21.99 -43.38
CA LYS A 805 -11.78 -21.67 -44.08
C LYS A 805 -10.59 -21.59 -43.11
N TYR A 806 -10.76 -20.96 -41.95
CA TYR A 806 -9.74 -20.94 -40.89
C TYR A 806 -9.33 -22.35 -40.45
N LYS A 807 -10.32 -23.22 -40.22
CA LYS A 807 -10.10 -24.59 -39.78
C LYS A 807 -9.47 -25.45 -40.89
N ASP A 808 -10.00 -25.41 -42.11
CA ASP A 808 -9.48 -26.14 -43.28
C ASP A 808 -8.01 -25.75 -43.53
N ASN A 809 -7.67 -24.48 -43.34
CA ASN A 809 -6.31 -23.98 -43.48
C ASN A 809 -5.34 -24.64 -42.49
N ILE A 810 -5.70 -24.70 -41.20
CA ILE A 810 -4.88 -25.33 -40.16
C ILE A 810 -4.81 -26.85 -40.37
N GLU A 811 -5.93 -27.49 -40.69
CA GLU A 811 -5.98 -28.94 -40.93
C GLU A 811 -5.18 -29.35 -42.18
N SER A 812 -5.04 -28.48 -43.18
CA SER A 812 -4.17 -28.74 -44.34
C SER A 812 -2.68 -28.72 -44.00
N ILE A 813 -2.27 -27.93 -42.99
CA ILE A 813 -0.91 -27.93 -42.45
C ILE A 813 -0.69 -29.25 -41.69
N ASP A 814 -1.64 -29.64 -40.84
CA ASP A 814 -1.65 -30.90 -40.08
C ASP A 814 -1.53 -32.14 -40.99
N GLN A 815 -2.35 -32.23 -42.05
CA GLN A 815 -2.40 -33.38 -42.98
C GLN A 815 -1.14 -33.57 -43.83
N ASN A 816 -0.33 -32.53 -44.04
CA ASN A 816 0.92 -32.61 -44.80
C ASN A 816 2.15 -33.00 -43.94
N THR A 817 1.94 -33.37 -42.67
CA THR A 817 3.03 -33.70 -41.77
C THR A 817 3.21 -35.21 -41.55
N SER A 818 4.41 -35.71 -41.84
CA SER A 818 4.89 -37.04 -41.44
C SER A 818 5.44 -37.04 -39.99
N GLY A 819 5.03 -36.08 -39.16
CA GLY A 819 5.60 -35.76 -37.85
C GLY A 819 4.64 -36.03 -36.68
N PRO A 820 5.05 -35.76 -35.43
CA PRO A 820 4.23 -35.99 -34.25
C PRO A 820 2.89 -35.24 -34.33
N ASN A 821 1.77 -35.93 -34.01
CA ASN A 821 0.41 -35.37 -34.00
C ASN A 821 0.36 -34.15 -33.07
N VAL A 822 0.18 -32.95 -33.63
CA VAL A 822 -0.07 -31.75 -32.83
C VAL A 822 -1.52 -31.79 -32.34
N ASP A 823 -1.74 -31.56 -31.04
CA ASP A 823 -3.06 -31.72 -30.44
C ASP A 823 -4.06 -30.68 -31.00
N ARG A 824 -5.10 -31.18 -31.68
CA ARG A 824 -6.20 -30.38 -32.25
C ARG A 824 -6.96 -29.57 -31.21
N ARG A 825 -6.82 -29.87 -29.91
CA ARG A 825 -7.37 -29.05 -28.82
C ARG A 825 -6.94 -27.58 -28.93
N HIS A 826 -5.76 -27.30 -29.46
CA HIS A 826 -5.21 -25.94 -29.56
C HIS A 826 -5.89 -25.07 -30.64
N ILE A 827 -6.64 -25.69 -31.55
CA ILE A 827 -7.45 -24.99 -32.55
C ILE A 827 -8.64 -24.34 -31.82
N MET A 828 -8.80 -23.03 -31.98
CA MET A 828 -9.97 -22.32 -31.45
C MET A 828 -11.28 -22.95 -31.93
N THR A 829 -12.27 -23.00 -31.06
CA THR A 829 -13.67 -23.28 -31.40
C THR A 829 -14.27 -22.15 -32.23
N GLU A 830 -15.39 -22.41 -32.91
CA GLU A 830 -16.11 -21.41 -33.70
C GLU A 830 -16.48 -20.17 -32.87
N THR A 831 -16.92 -20.38 -31.63
CA THR A 831 -17.26 -19.31 -30.70
C THR A 831 -16.06 -18.49 -30.24
N GLU A 832 -14.92 -19.15 -29.96
CA GLU A 832 -13.66 -18.47 -29.59
C GLU A 832 -13.13 -17.65 -30.77
N PHE A 833 -13.16 -18.24 -31.97
CA PHE A 833 -12.79 -17.60 -33.22
C PHE A 833 -13.63 -16.35 -33.48
N GLU A 834 -14.96 -16.46 -33.49
CA GLU A 834 -15.86 -15.32 -33.71
C GLU A 834 -15.66 -14.21 -32.67
N HIS A 835 -15.44 -14.57 -31.41
CA HIS A 835 -15.23 -13.59 -30.35
C HIS A 835 -13.89 -12.87 -30.52
N LEU A 836 -12.82 -13.59 -30.85
CA LEU A 836 -11.51 -12.99 -31.07
C LEU A 836 -11.55 -12.08 -32.30
N THR A 837 -12.09 -12.54 -33.42
CA THR A 837 -12.14 -11.78 -34.69
C THR A 837 -13.02 -10.55 -34.63
N ARG A 838 -14.17 -10.60 -33.95
CA ARG A 838 -15.03 -9.41 -33.72
C ARG A 838 -14.37 -8.35 -32.82
N ASN A 839 -13.34 -8.72 -32.06
CA ASN A 839 -12.68 -7.85 -31.09
C ASN A 839 -11.20 -7.63 -31.41
N PHE A 840 -10.82 -7.64 -32.69
CA PHE A 840 -9.46 -7.23 -33.10
C PHE A 840 -9.12 -5.82 -32.58
N PRO A 841 -7.86 -5.57 -32.18
CA PRO A 841 -7.41 -4.24 -31.72
C PRO A 841 -7.71 -3.16 -32.75
N LYS A 842 -8.29 -2.02 -32.40
CA LYS A 842 -8.35 -0.92 -33.38
C LYS A 842 -6.98 -0.27 -33.54
N LEU A 843 -6.69 0.29 -34.72
CA LEU A 843 -5.38 0.85 -35.09
C LEU A 843 -4.80 1.85 -34.05
N PHE A 844 -5.59 2.84 -33.64
CA PHE A 844 -5.21 3.83 -32.60
C PHE A 844 -5.78 3.51 -31.21
N GLN A 845 -6.06 2.25 -30.91
CA GLN A 845 -6.45 1.84 -29.57
C GLN A 845 -5.20 1.53 -28.73
N SER A 846 -5.20 1.98 -27.47
CA SER A 846 -4.20 1.58 -26.48
C SER A 846 -4.62 0.27 -25.79
N TRP A 847 -3.65 -0.42 -25.19
CA TRP A 847 -3.91 -1.64 -24.42
C TRP A 847 -4.88 -1.38 -23.25
N GLU A 848 -4.75 -0.24 -22.57
CA GLU A 848 -5.58 0.15 -21.43
C GLU A 848 -7.04 0.33 -21.87
N LYS A 849 -7.28 1.03 -22.99
CA LYS A 849 -8.63 1.24 -23.52
C LYS A 849 -9.23 -0.07 -24.06
N PHE A 850 -8.40 -0.90 -24.69
CA PHE A 850 -8.80 -2.22 -25.19
C PHE A 850 -9.20 -3.16 -24.06
N SER A 851 -8.34 -3.31 -23.05
CA SER A 851 -8.61 -4.15 -21.87
C SER A 851 -9.78 -3.63 -21.04
N TYR A 852 -9.92 -2.30 -20.87
CA TYR A 852 -11.05 -1.70 -20.17
C TYR A 852 -12.40 -1.98 -20.85
N ASN A 853 -12.47 -1.80 -22.17
CA ASN A 853 -13.70 -2.05 -22.93
C ASN A 853 -14.13 -3.52 -22.83
N ARG A 854 -13.18 -4.46 -22.90
CA ARG A 854 -13.44 -5.90 -22.73
C ARG A 854 -13.91 -6.26 -21.32
N ARG A 855 -13.33 -5.65 -20.27
CA ARG A 855 -13.81 -5.83 -18.88
C ARG A 855 -15.26 -5.37 -18.68
N LYS A 856 -15.72 -4.36 -19.43
CA LYS A 856 -17.05 -3.76 -19.28
C LYS A 856 -18.17 -4.54 -19.97
N THR A 857 -17.88 -5.27 -21.05
CA THR A 857 -18.91 -5.88 -21.92
C THR A 857 -19.61 -7.12 -21.35
N LYS A 858 -19.15 -7.72 -20.24
CA LYS A 858 -19.80 -8.86 -19.53
C LYS A 858 -20.35 -9.99 -20.44
N THR A 859 -19.82 -10.16 -21.65
CA THR A 859 -20.12 -11.31 -22.51
C THR A 859 -19.12 -12.43 -22.22
N ASN A 860 -19.56 -13.68 -22.46
CA ASN A 860 -18.96 -14.95 -22.01
C ASN A 860 -17.44 -14.92 -21.76
N SER A 861 -17.06 -15.53 -20.64
CA SER A 861 -15.75 -15.67 -19.99
C SER A 861 -14.53 -16.06 -20.83
N MET A 862 -14.66 -16.33 -22.13
CA MET A 862 -13.66 -17.04 -22.91
C MET A 862 -12.49 -16.20 -23.42
N ILE A 863 -12.50 -14.85 -23.38
CA ILE A 863 -11.32 -14.00 -23.78
C ILE A 863 -11.25 -12.64 -23.02
N ASN A 864 -11.59 -12.59 -21.73
CA ASN A 864 -11.52 -11.36 -20.90
C ASN A 864 -10.25 -11.23 -20.04
N ASP A 865 -9.23 -12.02 -20.36
CA ASP A 865 -7.98 -12.06 -19.61
C ASP A 865 -7.09 -10.84 -19.91
N THR A 866 -6.45 -10.28 -18.88
CA THR A 866 -5.50 -9.15 -19.01
C THR A 866 -4.07 -9.57 -18.76
N SER A 867 -3.79 -10.83 -19.07
CA SER A 867 -2.50 -11.48 -18.92
C SER A 867 -1.45 -10.90 -19.87
N ASP A 868 -0.17 -11.18 -19.60
CA ASP A 868 0.94 -10.67 -20.42
C ASP A 868 0.92 -11.32 -21.81
N PHE A 869 0.48 -12.58 -21.93
CA PHE A 869 0.24 -13.22 -23.21
C PHE A 869 -0.73 -12.42 -24.09
N PHE A 870 -1.89 -12.02 -23.56
CA PHE A 870 -2.88 -11.27 -24.34
C PHE A 870 -2.44 -9.84 -24.66
N LYS A 871 -1.63 -9.23 -23.78
CA LYS A 871 -1.00 -7.94 -24.08
C LYS A 871 -0.01 -8.05 -25.24
N ASN A 872 0.82 -9.10 -25.24
CA ASN A 872 1.73 -9.38 -26.35
C ASN A 872 0.96 -9.66 -27.64
N LEU A 873 -0.08 -10.51 -27.58
CA LEU A 873 -0.95 -10.77 -28.73
C LEU A 873 -1.60 -9.50 -29.27
N PHE A 874 -2.09 -8.60 -28.41
CA PHE A 874 -2.63 -7.31 -28.84
C PHE A 874 -1.61 -6.49 -29.65
N ASN A 875 -0.35 -6.42 -29.18
CA ASN A 875 0.71 -5.71 -29.87
C ASN A 875 1.09 -6.41 -31.18
N ASP A 876 1.24 -7.75 -31.16
CA ASP A 876 1.63 -8.53 -32.33
C ASP A 876 0.56 -8.46 -33.43
N LEU A 877 -0.73 -8.54 -33.07
CA LEU A 877 -1.84 -8.39 -34.02
C LEU A 877 -1.75 -7.04 -34.73
N LYS A 878 -1.51 -5.95 -33.99
CA LYS A 878 -1.36 -4.61 -34.56
C LYS A 878 -0.13 -4.50 -35.45
N MET A 879 1.00 -5.05 -35.01
CA MET A 879 2.26 -4.91 -35.74
C MET A 879 2.29 -5.76 -37.02
N VAL A 880 1.69 -6.95 -36.98
CA VAL A 880 1.77 -7.92 -38.07
C VAL A 880 0.66 -7.69 -39.09
N TYR A 881 -0.59 -7.57 -38.64
CA TYR A 881 -1.75 -7.58 -39.54
C TYR A 881 -2.19 -6.22 -40.06
N TYR A 882 -1.65 -5.10 -39.56
CA TYR A 882 -2.14 -3.77 -39.93
C TYR A 882 -1.13 -3.17 -40.91
N PRO A 883 -1.51 -2.99 -42.19
CA PRO A 883 -0.67 -2.31 -43.15
C PRO A 883 -0.26 -0.92 -42.66
N LYS A 884 1.03 -0.59 -42.79
CA LYS A 884 1.52 0.75 -42.49
C LYS A 884 1.12 1.69 -43.63
N PHE A 885 0.58 2.86 -43.30
CA PHE A 885 0.25 3.87 -44.31
C PHE A 885 1.50 4.31 -45.08
N GLY A 886 1.44 4.30 -46.41
CA GLY A 886 2.58 4.58 -47.30
C GLY A 886 3.52 3.40 -47.57
N GLN A 887 3.31 2.23 -46.95
CA GLN A 887 4.01 0.99 -47.29
C GLN A 887 3.57 0.51 -48.68
N THR A 888 4.43 -0.21 -49.42
CA THR A 888 4.04 -0.83 -50.70
C THR A 888 3.41 -2.21 -50.47
N VAL A 889 2.55 -2.63 -51.39
CA VAL A 889 1.87 -3.94 -51.32
C VAL A 889 2.86 -5.12 -51.33
N ASP A 890 3.94 -5.00 -52.10
CA ASP A 890 4.98 -6.03 -52.19
C ASP A 890 5.77 -6.13 -50.88
N ALA A 891 6.12 -4.99 -50.27
CA ALA A 891 6.84 -4.96 -49.00
C ALA A 891 6.01 -5.60 -47.87
N TYR A 892 4.71 -5.29 -47.80
CA TYR A 892 3.82 -5.91 -46.81
C TYR A 892 3.64 -7.41 -47.06
N THR A 893 3.46 -7.83 -48.32
CA THR A 893 3.28 -9.25 -48.66
C THR A 893 4.54 -10.06 -48.34
N ILE A 894 5.73 -9.53 -48.66
CA ILE A 894 7.01 -10.15 -48.29
C ILE A 894 7.12 -10.25 -46.76
N TYR A 895 6.81 -9.17 -46.03
CA TYR A 895 6.85 -9.17 -44.57
C TYR A 895 5.96 -10.27 -43.96
N ILE A 896 4.70 -10.38 -44.38
CA ILE A 896 3.79 -11.42 -43.91
C ILE A 896 4.31 -12.84 -44.21
N LEU A 897 4.87 -13.05 -45.40
CA LEU A 897 5.46 -14.34 -45.79
C LEU A 897 6.70 -14.68 -44.93
N THR A 898 7.54 -13.69 -44.60
CA THR A 898 8.69 -13.89 -43.70
C THR A 898 8.30 -14.18 -42.26
N MET A 899 7.06 -13.88 -41.86
CA MET A 899 6.52 -14.20 -40.52
C MET A 899 5.97 -15.63 -40.42
N ASP A 900 6.15 -16.46 -41.46
CA ASP A 900 5.65 -17.84 -41.55
C ASP A 900 4.11 -17.95 -41.35
N ILE A 901 3.35 -16.93 -41.77
CA ILE A 901 1.89 -16.88 -41.65
C ILE A 901 1.25 -17.48 -42.91
N TRP A 902 0.52 -18.56 -42.74
CA TRP A 902 0.01 -19.36 -43.85
C TRP A 902 -1.25 -18.77 -44.50
N CYS A 903 -1.14 -18.25 -45.73
CA CYS A 903 -2.25 -17.99 -46.65
C CYS A 903 -1.75 -17.69 -48.08
N ASP A 904 -2.61 -17.76 -49.10
CA ASP A 904 -2.27 -17.38 -50.48
C ASP A 904 -1.89 -15.89 -50.58
N SER A 905 -0.81 -15.59 -51.30
CA SER A 905 -0.30 -14.22 -51.50
C SER A 905 -1.34 -13.28 -52.13
N ILE A 906 -2.22 -13.81 -52.98
CA ILE A 906 -3.31 -13.04 -53.62
C ILE A 906 -4.28 -12.48 -52.56
N ASN A 907 -4.64 -13.29 -51.56
CA ASN A 907 -5.57 -12.84 -50.52
C ASN A 907 -4.95 -11.74 -49.64
N TRP A 908 -3.64 -11.79 -49.38
CA TRP A 908 -2.93 -10.76 -48.62
C TRP A 908 -2.78 -9.46 -49.41
N ARG A 909 -2.57 -9.56 -50.73
CA ARG A 909 -2.58 -8.41 -51.63
C ARG A 909 -3.93 -7.69 -51.60
N ASP A 910 -5.03 -8.44 -51.75
CA ASP A 910 -6.38 -7.89 -51.70
C ASP A 910 -6.70 -7.29 -50.33
N TYR A 911 -6.28 -7.96 -49.25
CA TYR A 911 -6.42 -7.43 -47.89
C TYR A 911 -5.70 -6.09 -47.73
N PHE A 912 -4.43 -6.01 -48.15
CA PHE A 912 -3.63 -4.79 -48.07
C PHE A 912 -4.31 -3.61 -48.78
N VAL A 913 -4.72 -3.82 -50.04
CA VAL A 913 -5.38 -2.78 -50.85
C VAL A 913 -6.66 -2.28 -50.16
N ASN A 914 -7.51 -3.19 -49.70
CA ASN A 914 -8.75 -2.81 -49.03
C ASN A 914 -8.52 -2.13 -47.67
N ALA A 915 -7.48 -2.53 -46.92
CA ALA A 915 -7.14 -1.95 -45.63
C ALA A 915 -6.57 -0.54 -45.76
N ILE A 916 -5.68 -0.29 -46.73
CA ILE A 916 -5.11 1.05 -46.98
C ILE A 916 -6.20 2.04 -47.41
N LEU A 917 -7.21 1.61 -48.18
CA LEU A 917 -8.34 2.45 -48.58
C LEU A 917 -9.22 2.91 -47.41
N LEU A 918 -9.12 2.29 -46.23
CA LEU A 918 -9.85 2.70 -45.01
C LEU A 918 -9.10 3.73 -44.17
N TYR A 919 -7.85 4.05 -44.51
CA TYR A 919 -7.16 5.17 -43.91
C TYR A 919 -7.83 6.48 -44.37
N PRO A 920 -7.90 7.51 -43.52
CA PRO A 920 -8.46 8.80 -43.91
C PRO A 920 -7.79 9.34 -45.17
N THR A 921 -8.59 9.77 -46.15
CA THR A 921 -8.06 10.44 -47.33
C THR A 921 -7.58 11.84 -46.96
N PHE A 922 -6.56 12.35 -47.65
CA PHE A 922 -6.02 13.67 -47.34
C PHE A 922 -7.10 14.75 -47.52
N PHE A 923 -7.21 15.65 -46.55
CA PHE A 923 -8.18 16.77 -46.55
C PHE A 923 -9.66 16.39 -46.39
N ASP A 924 -9.95 15.15 -45.97
CA ASP A 924 -11.34 14.70 -45.77
C ASP A 924 -11.88 15.10 -44.40
N GLU A 925 -13.18 15.37 -44.31
CA GLU A 925 -13.86 15.59 -43.02
C GLU A 925 -14.38 14.27 -42.45
N TYR A 926 -14.51 14.15 -41.13
CA TYR A 926 -14.93 12.89 -40.49
C TYR A 926 -16.27 12.36 -41.05
N ASN A 927 -17.25 13.23 -41.29
CA ASN A 927 -18.55 12.84 -41.85
C ASN A 927 -18.43 12.27 -43.27
N ASN A 928 -17.54 12.84 -44.08
CA ASN A 928 -17.29 12.38 -45.45
C ASN A 928 -16.49 11.07 -45.45
N TYR A 929 -15.46 10.96 -44.60
CA TYR A 929 -14.75 9.71 -44.36
C TYR A 929 -15.71 8.60 -43.91
N GLU A 930 -16.61 8.90 -42.98
CA GLU A 930 -17.59 7.95 -42.48
C GLU A 930 -18.52 7.48 -43.61
N LEU A 931 -19.03 8.39 -44.45
CA LEU A 931 -19.87 8.08 -45.62
C LEU A 931 -19.12 7.29 -46.71
N ASN A 932 -17.91 7.70 -47.07
CA ASN A 932 -17.07 7.06 -48.09
C ASN A 932 -16.60 5.65 -47.66
N THR A 933 -16.46 5.41 -46.36
CA THR A 933 -16.16 4.08 -45.82
C THR A 933 -17.38 3.16 -45.75
N TYR A 934 -18.62 3.70 -45.80
CA TYR A 934 -19.84 2.92 -45.91
C TYR A 934 -20.08 2.42 -47.35
N GLU A 935 -19.65 3.17 -48.37
CA GLU A 935 -19.78 2.80 -49.78
C GLU A 935 -18.39 2.66 -50.43
N LEU A 936 -17.76 1.49 -50.34
CA LEU A 936 -16.61 1.19 -51.21
C LEU A 936 -17.04 1.38 -52.68
N PRO A 937 -16.13 1.79 -53.60
CA PRO A 937 -16.45 1.99 -55.03
C PRO A 937 -17.10 0.78 -55.74
N SER A 938 -17.05 -0.39 -55.10
CA SER A 938 -17.64 -1.66 -55.54
C SER A 938 -19.09 -1.90 -55.08
N GLY A 939 -19.70 -1.01 -54.28
CA GLY A 939 -21.11 -1.10 -53.87
C GLY A 939 -21.45 -2.25 -52.91
N ILE A 940 -20.45 -2.89 -52.29
CA ILE A 940 -20.64 -3.97 -51.30
C ILE A 940 -20.19 -3.46 -49.93
N HIS A 941 -21.10 -3.44 -48.94
CA HIS A 941 -20.73 -3.28 -47.53
C HIS A 941 -19.77 -4.40 -47.13
N ASN A 942 -18.52 -4.05 -46.89
CA ASN A 942 -17.52 -5.01 -46.47
C ASN A 942 -17.40 -4.98 -44.93
N TYR A 943 -18.38 -5.57 -44.22
CA TYR A 943 -18.35 -5.82 -42.76
C TYR A 943 -17.06 -6.52 -42.28
N LYS A 944 -16.24 -6.98 -43.24
CA LYS A 944 -14.99 -7.71 -43.08
C LYS A 944 -13.84 -6.89 -42.51
N LEU A 945 -13.88 -5.56 -42.60
CA LEU A 945 -12.79 -4.68 -42.17
C LEU A 945 -13.24 -3.61 -41.15
N ASP A 946 -14.42 -3.76 -40.55
CA ASP A 946 -14.99 -2.79 -39.59
C ASP A 946 -14.04 -2.50 -38.40
N TYR A 947 -13.21 -3.47 -38.01
CA TYR A 947 -12.23 -3.30 -36.94
C TYR A 947 -11.05 -2.37 -37.32
N LEU A 948 -10.81 -2.15 -38.62
CA LEU A 948 -9.84 -1.17 -39.14
C LEU A 948 -10.43 0.24 -39.23
N LYS A 949 -11.76 0.39 -39.26
CA LYS A 949 -12.42 1.70 -39.36
C LYS A 949 -12.13 2.56 -38.13
N LEU A 950 -11.70 3.79 -38.39
CA LEU A 950 -11.44 4.77 -37.35
C LEU A 950 -12.76 5.39 -36.86
N ASN A 951 -12.95 5.50 -35.55
CA ASN A 951 -13.98 6.38 -35.01
C ASN A 951 -13.48 7.84 -34.97
N GLU A 952 -14.34 8.80 -34.63
CA GLU A 952 -14.01 10.23 -34.62
C GLU A 952 -12.76 10.58 -33.80
N GLU A 953 -12.59 9.97 -32.62
CA GLU A 953 -11.42 10.18 -31.77
C GLU A 953 -10.14 9.66 -32.44
N GLN A 954 -10.20 8.46 -33.02
CA GLN A 954 -9.07 7.83 -33.72
C GLN A 954 -8.72 8.53 -35.04
N PHE A 955 -9.73 9.03 -35.75
CA PHE A 955 -9.57 9.89 -36.92
C PHE A 955 -8.81 11.16 -36.55
N ASN A 956 -9.18 11.81 -35.44
CA ASN A 956 -8.46 12.99 -34.95
C ASN A 956 -7.02 12.65 -34.52
N ILE A 957 -6.79 11.50 -33.89
CA ILE A 957 -5.44 11.02 -33.55
C ILE A 957 -4.58 10.82 -34.81
N PHE A 958 -5.13 10.21 -35.86
CA PHE A 958 -4.43 10.02 -37.14
C PHE A 958 -3.86 11.34 -37.68
N TYR A 959 -4.69 12.38 -37.78
CA TYR A 959 -4.23 13.69 -38.28
C TYR A 959 -3.26 14.39 -37.32
N ARG A 960 -3.42 14.22 -36.01
CA ARG A 960 -2.47 14.77 -35.02
C ARG A 960 -1.10 14.11 -35.12
N LEU A 961 -1.03 12.82 -35.49
CA LEU A 961 0.24 12.09 -35.65
C LEU A 961 0.86 12.26 -37.03
N PHE A 962 0.15 12.89 -37.98
CA PHE A 962 0.63 13.04 -39.34
C PHE A 962 1.91 13.92 -39.39
N PRO A 963 2.98 13.49 -40.08
CA PRO A 963 4.18 14.30 -40.31
C PRO A 963 3.88 15.60 -41.05
N LEU A 964 4.56 16.69 -40.69
CA LEU A 964 4.52 17.91 -41.53
C LEU A 964 5.42 17.71 -42.77
N PRO A 965 5.14 18.42 -43.89
CA PRO A 965 5.91 18.29 -45.13
C PRO A 965 7.43 18.48 -44.99
N TYR A 966 7.86 19.28 -44.00
CA TYR A 966 9.26 19.67 -43.78
C TYR A 966 9.83 19.15 -42.47
N GLU A 967 9.07 18.30 -41.78
CA GLU A 967 9.50 17.78 -40.49
C GLU A 967 10.58 16.74 -40.69
N SER A 968 11.63 16.77 -39.88
CA SER A 968 12.53 15.62 -39.69
C SER A 968 11.94 14.68 -38.63
N TYR A 969 12.38 13.42 -38.58
CA TYR A 969 11.89 12.50 -37.57
C TYR A 969 12.19 12.99 -36.14
N THR A 970 13.32 13.66 -35.94
CA THR A 970 13.68 14.29 -34.66
C THR A 970 12.73 15.45 -34.30
N GLN A 971 12.41 16.33 -35.24
CA GLN A 971 11.41 17.40 -35.02
C GLN A 971 10.02 16.82 -34.71
N TYR A 972 9.67 15.72 -35.37
CA TYR A 972 8.45 14.97 -35.11
C TYR A 972 8.40 14.45 -33.67
N LYS A 973 9.46 13.79 -33.18
CA LYS A 973 9.54 13.35 -31.78
C LYS A 973 9.37 14.50 -30.80
N ILE A 974 9.98 15.66 -31.08
CA ILE A 974 9.87 16.85 -30.23
C ILE A 974 8.43 17.40 -30.24
N ARG A 975 7.82 17.54 -31.42
CA ARG A 975 6.42 17.99 -31.56
C ARG A 975 5.44 17.02 -30.87
N LYS A 976 5.79 15.74 -30.77
CA LYS A 976 4.97 14.69 -30.17
C LYS A 976 5.42 14.23 -28.78
N ALA A 977 6.24 15.01 -28.10
CA ALA A 977 6.69 14.74 -26.72
C ALA A 977 5.56 14.81 -25.66
N ASP A 978 4.31 15.08 -26.07
CA ASP A 978 3.12 15.02 -25.22
C ASP A 978 2.92 13.59 -24.65
N LEU A 979 2.76 13.50 -23.32
CA LEU A 979 2.68 12.23 -22.59
C LEU A 979 1.48 11.37 -23.03
N ASP A 980 0.41 12.00 -23.51
CA ASP A 980 -0.84 11.30 -23.88
C ASP A 980 -0.81 10.67 -25.29
N LEU A 981 0.05 11.16 -26.20
CA LEU A 981 0.19 10.67 -27.58
C LEU A 981 1.48 9.90 -27.84
N LYS A 982 2.40 9.89 -26.87
CA LYS A 982 3.71 9.21 -26.97
C LYS A 982 3.59 7.73 -27.38
N GLN A 983 2.54 7.04 -26.93
CA GLN A 983 2.29 5.62 -27.25
C GLN A 983 1.90 5.35 -28.71
N PHE A 984 1.55 6.39 -29.47
CA PHE A 984 1.15 6.30 -30.88
C PHE A 984 2.15 6.98 -31.81
N CYS A 985 3.30 7.45 -31.31
CA CYS A 985 4.33 8.06 -32.13
C CYS A 985 4.86 7.07 -33.17
N LEU A 986 5.04 7.55 -34.40
CA LEU A 986 5.57 6.77 -35.50
C LEU A 986 7.03 6.39 -35.22
N THR A 987 7.43 5.19 -35.66
CA THR A 987 8.84 4.84 -35.87
C THR A 987 9.43 5.67 -37.02
N GLU A 988 10.75 5.72 -37.12
CA GLU A 988 11.42 6.45 -38.22
C GLU A 988 11.01 5.92 -39.60
N GLU A 989 10.90 4.60 -39.70
CA GLU A 989 10.43 3.93 -40.90
C GLU A 989 8.99 4.35 -41.25
N GLU A 990 8.06 4.27 -40.29
CA GLU A 990 6.68 4.68 -40.49
C GLU A 990 6.56 6.18 -40.83
N PHE A 991 7.34 7.02 -40.15
CA PHE A 991 7.44 8.44 -40.46
C PHE A 991 7.83 8.67 -41.92
N SER A 992 8.84 7.93 -42.41
CA SER A 992 9.28 8.01 -43.80
C SER A 992 8.20 7.58 -44.80
N TYR A 993 7.41 6.55 -44.47
CA TYR A 993 6.28 6.11 -45.30
C TYR A 993 5.19 7.18 -45.38
N TRP A 994 4.84 7.78 -44.24
CA TRP A 994 3.79 8.79 -44.19
C TRP A 994 4.17 10.07 -44.94
N GLN A 995 5.46 10.43 -44.97
CA GLN A 995 5.96 11.56 -45.75
C GLN A 995 5.83 11.39 -47.26
N GLN A 996 5.73 10.15 -47.76
CA GLN A 996 5.64 9.90 -49.20
C GLN A 996 4.38 10.51 -49.84
N VAL A 997 3.35 10.85 -49.05
CA VAL A 997 2.13 11.47 -49.59
C VAL A 997 2.36 12.89 -50.13
N PHE A 998 3.39 13.59 -49.69
CA PHE A 998 3.66 14.94 -50.17
C PHE A 998 4.27 14.97 -51.58
N PRO A 999 4.01 16.03 -52.38
CA PRO A 999 4.64 16.21 -53.68
C PRO A 999 6.17 16.26 -53.61
N GLN A 1000 6.84 15.58 -54.53
CA GLN A 1000 8.28 15.74 -54.71
C GLN A 1000 8.60 16.99 -55.54
N ILE A 1001 9.74 17.63 -55.29
CA ILE A 1001 10.09 18.91 -55.95
C ILE A 1001 10.37 18.70 -57.45
N SER A 1002 10.98 17.59 -57.86
CA SER A 1002 11.26 17.26 -59.27
C SER A 1002 10.04 16.68 -60.00
N GLU A 1003 8.99 16.32 -59.28
CA GLU A 1003 7.85 15.57 -59.81
C GLU A 1003 6.83 16.48 -60.50
N THR A 1004 6.26 16.00 -61.61
CA THR A 1004 5.13 16.66 -62.30
C THR A 1004 3.82 16.28 -61.62
N TYR A 1005 2.77 17.09 -61.78
CA TYR A 1005 1.45 16.76 -61.22
C TYR A 1005 0.92 15.40 -61.69
N THR A 1006 1.18 15.03 -62.96
CA THR A 1006 0.79 13.72 -63.50
C THR A 1006 1.51 12.58 -62.79
N ASN A 1007 2.83 12.68 -62.62
CA ASN A 1007 3.62 11.64 -61.95
C ASN A 1007 3.23 11.52 -60.48
N TYR A 1008 3.03 12.65 -59.78
CA TYR A 1008 2.53 12.69 -58.42
C TYR A 1008 1.21 11.96 -58.26
N LYS A 1009 0.25 12.29 -59.12
CA LYS A 1009 -1.05 11.63 -59.13
C LYS A 1009 -0.91 10.12 -59.37
N THR A 1010 -0.12 9.71 -60.36
CA THR A 1010 0.12 8.30 -60.66
C THR A 1010 0.77 7.56 -59.49
N ARG A 1011 1.76 8.15 -58.82
CA ARG A 1011 2.42 7.55 -57.65
C ARG A 1011 1.45 7.36 -56.49
N LEU A 1012 0.65 8.38 -56.16
CA LEU A 1012 -0.37 8.25 -55.11
C LEU A 1012 -1.40 7.17 -55.44
N GLU A 1013 -1.89 7.13 -56.68
CA GLU A 1013 -2.96 6.21 -57.08
C GLU A 1013 -2.47 4.77 -57.28
N SER A 1014 -1.25 4.57 -57.80
CA SER A 1014 -0.75 3.24 -58.19
C SER A 1014 0.23 2.61 -57.20
N GLU A 1015 1.01 3.41 -56.45
CA GLU A 1015 2.01 2.90 -55.50
C GLU A 1015 1.53 2.99 -54.06
N LEU A 1016 0.80 4.06 -53.70
CA LEU A 1016 0.31 4.29 -52.32
C LEU A 1016 -1.19 4.00 -52.14
N TYR A 1017 -1.93 3.73 -53.22
CA TYR A 1017 -3.37 3.48 -53.22
C TYR A 1017 -4.21 4.59 -52.53
N VAL A 1018 -3.74 5.83 -52.59
CA VAL A 1018 -4.44 7.02 -52.08
C VAL A 1018 -5.12 7.72 -53.25
N GLN A 1019 -6.45 7.89 -53.20
CA GLN A 1019 -7.16 8.67 -54.22
C GLN A 1019 -6.73 10.14 -54.18
N SER A 1020 -6.25 10.67 -55.31
CA SER A 1020 -5.69 12.01 -55.41
C SER A 1020 -6.77 13.10 -55.36
N ILE A 1021 -7.15 13.52 -54.15
CA ILE A 1021 -8.02 14.70 -53.90
C ILE A 1021 -7.23 16.02 -54.04
N VAL A 1022 -5.89 15.96 -54.06
CA VAL A 1022 -5.02 17.15 -54.19
C VAL A 1022 -5.19 17.77 -55.57
N SER A 1023 -5.79 18.96 -55.63
CA SER A 1023 -5.93 19.71 -56.88
C SER A 1023 -4.56 20.13 -57.40
N ASN A 1024 -4.44 20.31 -58.72
CA ASN A 1024 -3.23 20.88 -59.34
C ASN A 1024 -2.86 22.24 -58.72
N VAL A 1025 -3.87 23.02 -58.30
CA VAL A 1025 -3.67 24.31 -57.61
C VAL A 1025 -2.97 24.11 -56.26
N LEU A 1026 -3.41 23.12 -55.47
CA LEU A 1026 -2.83 22.82 -54.17
C LEU A 1026 -1.44 22.16 -54.30
N PHE A 1027 -1.24 21.30 -55.31
CA PHE A 1027 0.06 20.77 -55.67
C PHE A 1027 1.07 21.89 -55.97
N LYS A 1028 0.71 22.84 -56.83
CA LYS A 1028 1.55 24.00 -57.15
C LYS A 1028 1.82 24.86 -55.93
N LEU A 1029 0.81 25.09 -55.09
CA LEU A 1029 0.99 25.82 -53.86
C LEU A 1029 2.00 25.13 -52.93
N PHE A 1030 1.89 23.81 -52.70
CA PHE A 1030 2.90 23.09 -51.92
C PHE A 1030 4.31 23.33 -52.46
N LYS A 1031 4.49 23.25 -53.78
CA LYS A 1031 5.77 23.53 -54.47
C LYS A 1031 6.24 24.98 -54.31
N GLU A 1032 5.34 25.95 -54.29
CA GLU A 1032 5.65 27.37 -54.08
C GLU A 1032 6.06 27.69 -52.63
N LEU A 1033 5.59 26.91 -51.65
CA LEU A 1033 5.91 27.10 -50.23
C LEU A 1033 7.33 26.61 -49.85
N PHE A 1034 8.03 25.88 -50.74
CA PHE A 1034 9.43 25.45 -50.53
C PHE A 1034 10.42 26.63 -50.71
N PRO A 1035 11.41 26.81 -49.82
CA PRO A 1035 12.49 27.78 -50.02
C PRO A 1035 13.31 27.51 -51.29
N GLN A 1036 13.75 28.57 -51.98
CA GLN A 1036 14.60 28.43 -53.17
C GLN A 1036 16.10 28.45 -52.82
N ILE A 1037 16.90 27.83 -53.71
CA ILE A 1037 18.35 27.64 -53.53
C ILE A 1037 19.12 28.97 -53.44
N ASP A 1038 18.68 30.04 -54.10
CA ASP A 1038 19.33 31.36 -54.08
C ASP A 1038 18.50 32.46 -53.38
N GLU A 1039 17.39 32.10 -52.75
CA GLU A 1039 16.54 33.04 -52.02
C GLU A 1039 17.06 33.31 -50.60
N CYS A 1040 16.89 34.55 -50.11
CA CYS A 1040 17.18 34.91 -48.73
C CYS A 1040 15.91 34.81 -47.85
N TYR A 1041 16.07 34.76 -46.53
CA TYR A 1041 14.94 34.56 -45.62
C TYR A 1041 13.81 35.59 -45.82
N ASN A 1042 14.14 36.87 -45.96
CA ASN A 1042 13.15 37.93 -46.13
C ASN A 1042 12.35 37.77 -47.44
N SER A 1043 13.04 37.37 -48.52
CA SER A 1043 12.40 37.07 -49.80
C SER A 1043 11.50 35.85 -49.72
N TYR A 1044 11.96 34.80 -49.03
CA TYR A 1044 11.18 33.59 -48.75
C TYR A 1044 9.92 33.90 -47.96
N GLN A 1045 10.04 34.59 -46.84
CA GLN A 1045 8.91 34.95 -45.98
C GLN A 1045 7.87 35.78 -46.75
N THR A 1046 8.34 36.74 -47.57
CA THR A 1046 7.46 37.55 -48.42
C THR A 1046 6.75 36.71 -49.48
N ARG A 1047 7.46 35.79 -50.15
CA ARG A 1047 6.88 34.89 -51.15
C ARG A 1047 5.87 33.94 -50.51
N PHE A 1048 6.20 33.37 -49.37
CA PHE A 1048 5.36 32.48 -48.58
C PHE A 1048 4.03 33.18 -48.19
N ASP A 1049 4.11 34.37 -47.60
CA ASP A 1049 2.93 35.14 -47.21
C ASP A 1049 2.07 35.54 -48.41
N ASN A 1050 2.69 35.88 -49.55
CA ASN A 1050 1.98 36.22 -50.78
C ASN A 1050 1.30 35.01 -51.41
N ALA A 1051 1.95 33.84 -51.46
CA ALA A 1051 1.37 32.61 -52.00
C ALA A 1051 0.12 32.19 -51.22
N LEU A 1052 0.16 32.28 -49.88
CA LEU A 1052 -1.01 32.03 -49.02
C LEU A 1052 -2.11 33.07 -49.22
N LYS A 1053 -1.77 34.36 -49.32
CA LYS A 1053 -2.74 35.45 -49.50
C LYS A 1053 -3.47 35.35 -50.85
N ASN A 1054 -2.74 34.99 -51.90
CA ASN A 1054 -3.24 34.92 -53.28
C ASN A 1054 -3.97 33.61 -53.61
N SER A 1055 -3.96 32.63 -52.70
CA SER A 1055 -4.71 31.38 -52.85
C SER A 1055 -6.22 31.61 -52.89
N ASN A 1056 -6.95 30.82 -53.70
CA ASN A 1056 -8.42 30.90 -53.80
C ASN A 1056 -9.10 30.34 -52.53
N GLU A 1057 -10.39 30.63 -52.34
CA GLU A 1057 -11.14 30.26 -51.12
C GLU A 1057 -11.23 28.74 -50.90
N ASP A 1058 -11.31 27.94 -51.96
CA ASP A 1058 -11.37 26.47 -51.83
C ASP A 1058 -10.02 25.89 -51.39
N THR A 1059 -8.92 26.41 -51.93
CA THR A 1059 -7.55 26.06 -51.50
C THR A 1059 -7.30 26.52 -50.06
N LYS A 1060 -7.81 27.71 -49.69
CA LYS A 1060 -7.75 28.21 -48.30
C LYS A 1060 -8.54 27.35 -47.33
N LYS A 1061 -9.71 26.83 -47.72
CA LYS A 1061 -10.49 25.87 -46.90
C LYS A 1061 -9.74 24.56 -46.72
N GLN A 1062 -9.19 23.99 -47.79
CA GLN A 1062 -8.37 22.76 -47.73
C GLN A 1062 -7.13 22.95 -46.83
N LEU A 1063 -6.44 24.08 -46.94
CA LEU A 1063 -5.33 24.44 -46.05
C LEU A 1063 -5.78 24.65 -44.61
N SER A 1064 -6.93 25.31 -44.38
CA SER A 1064 -7.44 25.59 -43.03
C SER A 1064 -7.76 24.31 -42.25
N PHE A 1065 -8.20 23.25 -42.94
CA PHE A 1065 -8.43 21.94 -42.36
C PHE A 1065 -7.11 21.32 -41.87
N LEU A 1066 -6.04 21.35 -42.68
CA LEU A 1066 -4.69 20.94 -42.24
C LEU A 1066 -4.20 21.76 -41.04
N VAL A 1067 -4.40 23.08 -41.09
CA VAL A 1067 -3.95 24.00 -40.03
C VAL A 1067 -4.66 23.70 -38.71
N THR A 1068 -5.94 23.31 -38.76
CA THR A 1068 -6.77 23.01 -37.59
C THR A 1068 -6.46 21.64 -36.96
N HIS A 1069 -6.18 20.60 -37.77
CA HIS A 1069 -6.08 19.22 -37.28
C HIS A 1069 -4.65 18.66 -37.17
N MET A 1070 -3.71 19.09 -38.02
CA MET A 1070 -2.29 18.67 -37.94
C MET A 1070 -1.47 19.49 -36.94
N ASP A 1071 -2.12 20.46 -36.28
CA ASP A 1071 -1.53 21.40 -35.33
C ASP A 1071 -0.30 22.12 -35.91
N PHE A 1072 -0.48 22.75 -37.08
CA PHE A 1072 0.52 23.64 -37.69
C PHE A 1072 0.91 24.81 -36.79
N LYS A 1073 0.29 24.97 -35.60
CA LYS A 1073 0.77 25.85 -34.53
C LYS A 1073 2.20 25.52 -34.06
N ALA A 1074 2.77 24.36 -34.41
CA ALA A 1074 4.20 24.12 -34.24
C ALA A 1074 5.09 25.02 -35.15
N MET A 1075 4.58 25.52 -36.28
CA MET A 1075 5.21 26.65 -37.00
C MET A 1075 5.08 27.99 -36.23
N HIS A 1076 4.33 28.03 -35.12
CA HIS A 1076 4.20 29.17 -34.21
C HIS A 1076 5.01 29.04 -32.91
N ILE A 1077 5.86 28.01 -32.72
CA ILE A 1077 6.57 27.85 -31.45
C ILE A 1077 7.87 28.67 -31.43
N ILE A 1078 7.68 29.89 -30.92
CA ILE A 1078 8.64 30.89 -30.39
C ILE A 1078 9.18 31.89 -31.43
N SER A 1079 8.33 32.84 -31.83
CA SER A 1079 8.56 34.28 -31.59
C SER A 1079 7.39 35.10 -32.13
N ASP A 1080 6.99 36.12 -31.39
CA ASP A 1080 5.95 37.10 -31.73
C ASP A 1080 6.20 37.82 -33.08
N THR A 1081 5.87 37.21 -34.22
CA THR A 1081 5.64 37.93 -35.50
C THR A 1081 4.84 37.10 -36.52
N LYS A 1082 3.60 37.55 -36.76
CA LYS A 1082 2.66 37.47 -37.90
C LYS A 1082 2.90 36.72 -39.25
N SER A 1083 3.82 35.78 -39.45
CA SER A 1083 3.85 34.99 -40.72
C SER A 1083 3.93 33.49 -40.47
N GLY A 1084 3.06 32.69 -41.10
CA GLY A 1084 2.97 31.23 -40.91
C GLY A 1084 4.06 30.41 -41.60
N GLY A 1085 5.23 30.99 -41.90
CA GLY A 1085 6.34 30.35 -42.60
C GLY A 1085 7.42 29.77 -41.67
N MET A 1086 8.41 29.11 -42.24
CA MET A 1086 9.59 28.59 -41.52
C MET A 1086 10.29 29.71 -40.72
N ALA A 1087 10.78 29.45 -39.49
CA ALA A 1087 11.52 30.46 -38.73
C ALA A 1087 12.92 30.70 -39.33
N TYR A 1088 13.54 31.85 -39.08
CA TYR A 1088 14.86 32.18 -39.62
C TYR A 1088 15.92 31.11 -39.31
N LYS A 1089 15.89 30.54 -38.10
CA LYS A 1089 16.78 29.44 -37.68
C LYS A 1089 16.59 28.19 -38.54
N ASP A 1090 15.35 27.80 -38.80
CA ASP A 1090 14.98 26.60 -39.55
C ASP A 1090 15.31 26.79 -41.04
N PHE A 1091 15.08 27.99 -41.57
CA PHE A 1091 15.47 28.38 -42.93
C PHE A 1091 16.99 28.34 -43.11
N LYS A 1092 17.75 28.80 -42.12
CA LYS A 1092 19.23 28.75 -42.17
C LYS A 1092 19.73 27.31 -42.18
N VAL A 1093 19.15 26.43 -41.37
CA VAL A 1093 19.46 24.99 -41.36
C VAL A 1093 19.12 24.37 -42.72
N PHE A 1094 17.92 24.63 -43.26
CA PHE A 1094 17.53 24.19 -44.61
C PHE A 1094 18.50 24.65 -45.69
N LYS A 1095 18.90 25.93 -45.72
CA LYS A 1095 19.84 26.46 -46.72
C LYS A 1095 21.22 25.84 -46.61
N ASN A 1096 21.66 25.54 -45.40
CA ASN A 1096 22.97 24.95 -45.15
C ASN A 1096 23.03 23.43 -45.39
N SER A 1097 21.88 22.75 -45.45
CA SER A 1097 21.74 21.33 -45.78
C SER A 1097 21.52 21.07 -47.28
N LEU A 1098 21.57 22.10 -48.12
CA LEU A 1098 21.54 21.92 -49.58
C LEU A 1098 22.96 21.55 -50.08
N PRO A 1099 23.09 20.51 -50.93
CA PRO A 1099 24.39 20.17 -51.51
C PRO A 1099 24.90 21.32 -52.38
N MET A 1100 26.11 21.82 -52.12
CA MET A 1100 26.74 22.80 -53.01
C MET A 1100 27.37 22.08 -54.21
N PRO A 1101 27.35 22.67 -55.42
CA PRO A 1101 27.85 21.97 -56.59
C PRO A 1101 29.36 21.70 -56.56
N GLU A 1102 30.13 22.32 -55.65
CA GLU A 1102 31.59 22.11 -55.56
C GLU A 1102 31.98 20.91 -54.67
N GLU A 1103 31.04 20.29 -53.95
CA GLU A 1103 31.37 19.32 -52.89
C GLU A 1103 31.31 17.86 -53.38
N LEU A 1104 32.35 17.07 -53.06
CA LEU A 1104 32.26 15.61 -53.09
C LEU A 1104 31.32 15.13 -51.97
N ARG A 1105 30.69 13.96 -52.14
CA ARG A 1105 29.78 13.38 -51.12
C ARG A 1105 30.40 13.35 -49.71
N ASP A 1106 31.71 13.11 -49.63
CA ASP A 1106 32.44 13.03 -48.36
C ASP A 1106 32.69 14.42 -47.72
N ASP A 1107 32.91 15.47 -48.52
CA ASP A 1107 33.03 16.85 -48.03
C ASP A 1107 31.69 17.40 -47.52
N TYR A 1108 30.60 17.01 -48.16
CA TYR A 1108 29.25 17.29 -47.69
C TYR A 1108 28.97 16.62 -46.32
N ILE A 1109 29.39 15.36 -46.13
CA ILE A 1109 29.33 14.65 -44.83
C ILE A 1109 30.21 15.35 -43.78
N ASN A 1110 31.42 15.79 -44.14
CA ASN A 1110 32.31 16.51 -43.22
C ASN A 1110 31.74 17.86 -42.77
N ARG A 1111 31.08 18.60 -43.67
CA ARG A 1111 30.39 19.86 -43.36
C ARG A 1111 29.19 19.64 -42.44
N ILE A 1112 28.44 18.55 -42.65
CA ILE A 1112 27.38 18.11 -41.74
C ILE A 1112 27.95 17.83 -40.33
N ASN A 1113 29.06 17.10 -40.24
CA ASN A 1113 29.72 16.78 -38.97
C ASN A 1113 30.29 18.03 -38.28
N TYR A 1114 30.83 18.99 -39.04
CA TYR A 1114 31.30 20.26 -38.49
C TYR A 1114 30.13 21.13 -37.97
N LEU A 1115 29.02 21.18 -38.71
CA LEU A 1115 27.80 21.83 -38.21
C LEU A 1115 27.30 21.16 -36.92
N ALA A 1116 27.57 19.85 -36.76
CA ALA A 1116 27.25 19.12 -35.56
C ALA A 1116 28.07 19.53 -34.33
N GLU A 1117 29.37 19.71 -34.51
CA GLU A 1117 30.28 20.14 -33.45
C GLU A 1117 30.07 21.60 -33.00
N VAL A 1118 29.70 22.49 -33.93
CA VAL A 1118 29.60 23.94 -33.63
C VAL A 1118 28.34 24.31 -32.83
N TYR A 1119 27.28 23.50 -32.86
CA TYR A 1119 25.96 23.87 -32.29
C TYR A 1119 25.61 23.20 -30.94
N ASN A 1120 26.47 22.34 -30.37
CA ASN A 1120 26.48 21.88 -28.97
C ASN A 1120 25.15 21.36 -28.34
N GLU A 1121 24.15 20.98 -29.14
CA GLU A 1121 22.95 20.23 -28.75
C GLU A 1121 22.58 19.26 -29.88
N ASP A 1122 21.79 18.21 -29.57
CA ASP A 1122 21.23 17.24 -30.52
C ASP A 1122 20.81 17.93 -31.83
N LEU A 1123 21.50 17.67 -32.93
CA LEU A 1123 21.19 18.37 -34.18
C LEU A 1123 19.81 18.00 -34.70
N PRO A 1124 19.08 18.96 -35.29
CA PRO A 1124 18.01 18.63 -36.22
C PRO A 1124 18.61 17.87 -37.40
N GLU A 1125 18.12 16.66 -37.59
CA GLU A 1125 18.46 15.79 -38.71
C GLU A 1125 18.13 16.46 -40.05
N ILE A 1126 18.98 16.18 -41.03
CA ILE A 1126 18.95 16.67 -42.41
C ILE A 1126 17.59 16.37 -43.06
N LEU A 1127 17.24 17.13 -44.11
CA LEU A 1127 16.08 16.86 -44.97
C LEU A 1127 15.97 15.35 -45.26
N PRO A 1128 14.76 14.76 -45.26
CA PRO A 1128 14.58 13.35 -45.61
C PRO A 1128 15.36 13.00 -46.89
N LEU A 1129 16.08 11.87 -46.92
CA LEU A 1129 16.93 11.46 -48.05
C LEU A 1129 16.21 11.54 -49.41
N GLY A 1130 14.89 11.27 -49.43
CA GLY A 1130 14.05 11.45 -50.60
C GLY A 1130 13.97 12.90 -51.08
N LEU A 1131 13.79 13.87 -50.18
CA LEU A 1131 13.78 15.30 -50.51
C LEU A 1131 15.16 15.77 -51.00
N PHE A 1132 16.25 15.25 -50.43
CA PHE A 1132 17.60 15.50 -50.89
C PHE A 1132 17.82 15.02 -52.34
N ASN A 1133 17.44 13.78 -52.66
CA ASN A 1133 17.56 13.22 -54.02
C ASN A 1133 16.73 14.03 -55.04
N ASN A 1134 15.51 14.44 -54.67
CA ASN A 1134 14.65 15.27 -55.52
C ASN A 1134 15.25 16.65 -55.81
N LEU A 1135 15.93 17.24 -54.82
CA LEU A 1135 16.62 18.52 -55.00
C LEU A 1135 17.80 18.37 -55.97
N VAL A 1136 18.58 17.29 -55.87
CA VAL A 1136 19.70 16.99 -56.81
C VAL A 1136 19.23 16.92 -58.26
N GLU A 1137 18.04 16.37 -58.52
CA GLU A 1137 17.52 16.20 -59.88
C GLU A 1137 17.25 17.53 -60.61
N ILE A 1138 16.87 18.58 -59.87
CA ILE A 1138 16.54 19.90 -60.42
C ILE A 1138 17.74 20.86 -60.53
N TYR A 1139 18.94 20.45 -60.07
CA TYR A 1139 20.15 21.26 -60.23
C TYR A 1139 20.54 21.40 -61.72
N PRO A 1140 21.08 22.56 -62.13
CA PRO A 1140 21.73 22.72 -63.43
C PRO A 1140 22.85 21.70 -63.61
N LYS A 1141 22.64 20.71 -64.50
CA LYS A 1141 23.62 19.67 -64.79
C LYS A 1141 24.66 20.17 -65.79
N HIS A 1142 25.86 19.58 -65.77
CA HIS A 1142 26.97 19.91 -66.67
C HIS A 1142 26.63 19.89 -68.17
N ASN A 1143 25.62 19.09 -68.56
CA ASN A 1143 25.15 18.90 -69.92
C ASN A 1143 24.06 19.91 -70.34
N VAL A 1144 23.59 20.77 -69.43
CA VAL A 1144 22.62 21.83 -69.75
C VAL A 1144 23.40 23.06 -70.24
N SER A 1145 23.33 23.33 -71.55
CA SER A 1145 24.22 24.27 -72.24
C SER A 1145 23.83 25.73 -72.12
N ASP A 1146 22.55 26.05 -71.91
CA ASP A 1146 22.07 27.42 -71.74
C ASP A 1146 20.91 27.54 -70.73
N TYR A 1147 20.76 28.76 -70.19
CA TYR A 1147 19.81 29.06 -69.12
C TYR A 1147 18.36 29.02 -69.58
N THR A 1148 18.09 29.23 -70.87
CA THR A 1148 16.73 29.24 -71.42
C THR A 1148 16.16 27.83 -71.37
N THR A 1149 16.93 26.82 -71.82
CA THR A 1149 16.54 25.40 -71.73
C THR A 1149 16.35 24.95 -70.28
N TYR A 1150 17.19 25.43 -69.35
CA TYR A 1150 17.00 25.17 -67.92
C TYR A 1150 15.69 25.77 -67.40
N CYS A 1151 15.39 27.03 -67.73
CA CYS A 1151 14.13 27.67 -67.35
C CYS A 1151 12.91 26.93 -67.91
N GLU A 1152 12.98 26.43 -69.13
CA GLU A 1152 11.93 25.63 -69.75
C GLU A 1152 11.71 24.31 -69.00
N ASN A 1153 12.78 23.57 -68.69
CA ASN A 1153 12.71 22.33 -67.91
C ASN A 1153 12.13 22.55 -66.51
N MET A 1154 12.52 23.63 -65.82
CA MET A 1154 11.98 23.97 -64.49
C MET A 1154 10.49 24.34 -64.56
N LYS A 1155 10.07 25.01 -65.63
CA LYS A 1155 8.67 25.36 -65.87
C LYS A 1155 7.80 24.12 -66.13
N GLU A 1156 8.32 23.10 -66.81
CA GLU A 1156 7.60 21.83 -67.05
C GLU A 1156 7.28 21.08 -65.76
N ILE A 1157 8.12 21.22 -64.74
CA ILE A 1157 7.92 20.62 -63.41
C ILE A 1157 7.32 21.61 -62.40
N ASP A 1158 6.83 22.79 -62.80
CA ASP A 1158 6.27 23.80 -61.87
C ASP A 1158 7.26 24.21 -60.74
N VAL A 1159 8.54 24.37 -61.06
CA VAL A 1159 9.59 24.84 -60.15
C VAL A 1159 10.12 26.20 -60.60
N ILE A 1160 10.44 27.08 -59.64
CA ILE A 1160 11.03 28.38 -59.95
C ILE A 1160 12.53 28.19 -60.23
N PRO A 1161 13.03 28.56 -61.42
CA PRO A 1161 14.44 28.42 -61.76
C PRO A 1161 15.30 29.33 -60.89
N VAL A 1162 16.49 28.86 -60.51
CA VAL A 1162 17.50 29.72 -59.86
C VAL A 1162 17.89 30.86 -60.79
N SER A 1163 18.38 31.98 -60.25
CA SER A 1163 18.81 33.13 -61.04
C SER A 1163 19.92 32.77 -62.05
N LYS A 1164 19.99 33.52 -63.16
CA LYS A 1164 21.01 33.35 -64.20
C LYS A 1164 22.43 33.34 -63.65
N TYR A 1165 22.71 34.23 -62.69
CA TYR A 1165 24.00 34.29 -61.99
C TYR A 1165 24.31 32.98 -61.25
N THR A 1166 23.37 32.49 -60.44
CA THR A 1166 23.50 31.22 -59.74
C THR A 1166 23.67 30.09 -60.75
N PHE A 1167 22.80 29.96 -61.76
CA PHE A 1167 22.91 28.96 -62.83
C PHE A 1167 24.30 28.93 -63.47
N ASP A 1168 24.84 30.09 -63.87
CA ASP A 1168 26.15 30.18 -64.51
C ASP A 1168 27.27 29.71 -63.57
N GLN A 1169 27.17 30.01 -62.27
CA GLN A 1169 28.08 29.48 -61.25
C GLN A 1169 27.97 27.95 -61.12
N LEU A 1170 26.76 27.42 -60.93
CA LEU A 1170 26.54 25.99 -60.71
C LEU A 1170 26.98 25.16 -61.95
N VAL A 1171 26.72 25.64 -63.17
CA VAL A 1171 27.15 24.98 -64.42
C VAL A 1171 28.67 25.05 -64.60
N THR A 1172 29.30 26.19 -64.28
CA THR A 1172 30.77 26.34 -64.33
C THR A 1172 31.45 25.35 -63.40
N VAL A 1173 30.90 25.18 -62.20
CA VAL A 1173 31.37 24.22 -61.21
C VAL A 1173 31.16 22.78 -61.68
N ALA A 1174 29.95 22.43 -62.12
CA ALA A 1174 29.64 21.07 -62.57
C ALA A 1174 30.53 20.63 -63.75
N LYS A 1175 30.94 21.56 -64.61
CA LYS A 1175 31.93 21.33 -65.68
C LYS A 1175 33.33 21.09 -65.12
N LYS A 1176 33.81 21.92 -64.18
CA LYS A 1176 35.11 21.72 -63.50
C LYS A 1176 35.20 20.37 -62.78
N MET A 1177 34.12 19.91 -62.14
CA MET A 1177 34.09 18.61 -61.48
C MET A 1177 34.26 17.43 -62.45
N ILE A 1178 33.72 17.55 -63.66
CA ILE A 1178 33.91 16.52 -64.71
C ILE A 1178 35.33 16.56 -65.26
N GLU A 1179 35.91 17.76 -65.41
CA GLU A 1179 37.30 17.94 -65.85
C GLU A 1179 38.31 17.41 -64.81
N GLN A 1180 37.93 17.32 -63.54
CA GLN A 1180 38.79 16.88 -62.42
C GLN A 1180 38.49 15.45 -61.90
N ARG A 1181 37.79 14.59 -62.66
CA ARG A 1181 37.45 13.24 -62.21
C ARG A 1181 38.67 12.43 -61.76
N TYR A 1182 38.79 12.18 -60.45
CA TYR A 1182 39.37 10.94 -59.95
C TYR A 1182 38.33 9.83 -60.11
N ASP A 1183 38.71 8.74 -60.78
CA ASP A 1183 37.90 7.51 -60.83
C ASP A 1183 37.84 6.89 -59.44
N VAL A 1184 36.81 7.23 -58.65
CA VAL A 1184 36.46 6.45 -57.47
C VAL A 1184 35.55 5.33 -57.94
N THR A 1185 36.14 4.15 -58.14
CA THR A 1185 35.34 2.94 -58.34
C THR A 1185 34.56 2.62 -57.06
N PRO A 1186 33.34 2.06 -57.15
CA PRO A 1186 32.55 1.63 -55.98
C PRO A 1186 33.31 0.73 -55.00
N THR A 1187 34.37 0.07 -55.48
CA THR A 1187 35.26 -0.81 -54.72
C THR A 1187 36.17 -0.06 -53.74
N ALA A 1188 36.49 1.21 -53.98
CA ALA A 1188 37.25 2.04 -53.02
C ALA A 1188 36.40 2.39 -51.78
N PHE A 1189 35.08 2.49 -51.91
CA PHE A 1189 34.15 2.84 -50.83
C PHE A 1189 34.00 1.70 -49.80
N TYR A 1190 34.03 0.44 -50.23
CA TYR A 1190 33.94 -0.71 -49.31
C TYR A 1190 35.22 -0.98 -48.49
N ASN A 1191 36.38 -0.49 -48.95
CA ASN A 1191 37.66 -0.71 -48.27
C ASN A 1191 37.98 0.33 -47.19
N VAL A 1192 37.19 1.40 -47.06
CA VAL A 1192 37.32 2.40 -45.99
C VAL A 1192 36.40 2.05 -44.81
N VAL A 1193 35.19 1.54 -45.06
CA VAL A 1193 34.25 1.11 -44.02
C VAL A 1193 34.73 -0.15 -43.27
N SER A 1194 35.63 -0.94 -43.86
CA SER A 1194 36.16 -2.17 -43.26
C SER A 1194 37.46 -2.01 -42.47
N LYS A 1195 38.01 -0.80 -42.30
CA LYS A 1195 39.28 -0.59 -41.58
C LYS A 1195 39.23 0.17 -40.26
N ASP A 1196 38.07 0.66 -39.82
CA ASP A 1196 37.94 1.40 -38.54
C ASP A 1196 37.21 0.62 -37.41
N HIS A 1197 37.25 -0.72 -37.43
CA HIS A 1197 36.76 -1.54 -36.31
C HIS A 1197 37.79 -2.47 -35.64
N GLU A 1198 39.09 -2.26 -35.88
CA GLU A 1198 40.13 -2.90 -35.05
C GLU A 1198 41.20 -1.87 -34.68
N ASN A 1199 41.00 -1.15 -33.58
CA ASN A 1199 41.99 -0.72 -32.57
C ASN A 1199 41.49 0.49 -31.77
N PHE A 1200 40.85 0.25 -30.63
CA PHE A 1200 40.84 1.19 -29.50
C PHE A 1200 41.77 0.66 -28.41
N PRO A 1201 42.90 1.33 -28.10
CA PRO A 1201 43.50 1.26 -26.78
C PRO A 1201 43.06 2.47 -25.94
N ASN A 1202 42.49 2.17 -24.76
CA ASN A 1202 42.42 2.96 -23.52
C ASN A 1202 42.58 4.49 -23.61
N HIS A 1203 41.52 5.22 -23.23
CA HIS A 1203 41.53 6.07 -22.04
C HIS A 1203 40.12 6.50 -21.60
#